data_AF-A0A4U5VCC0-F1
#
_entry.id   AF-A0A4U5VCC0-F1
#
_cell.length_a   1.000
_cell.length_b   1.000
_cell.length_c   1.000
_cell.angle_alpha   90.00
_cell.angle_beta   90.00
_cell.angle_gamma   90.00
#
_symmetry.space_group_name_H-M   'P 1'
#
loop_
_entity.id
_entity.type
_entity.pdbx_description
1 polymer ?
#
loop_
_entity_poly.entity_id
_entity_poly.type
_entity_poly.pdbx_seq_one_letter_code
_entity_poly.pdbx_strand_id
1 'polypeptide(L)'
;MDAVTETVTIGTLPPLHFLNETVFEKTASERKDEENILSRTSEQRSDLISGVYEGGLKVWECTYDLLELIEKDGETFGGKAILDLGCGAGLLGILALKRGAKQVHFQDYNSTVVEQLTVPNVILNCQEDDKVDSDDEEGSGKGKIQEKFGSKIKVKEEEDVEEGSPAPKKRAIDLSEQPLLAKCRFFSGDWSTFLALVKKEDPQPKYDIIFTSETIYNTAYYPTLHETLHKLLSPGGLVYLATKSHYFGVGGGLHLFETFVEQRGLQAIYGECRRLYPEQANPLQVTAIVKYWLGGPDPLDYISMYRSMGCPAQDIQEHWHYVSFGLSDLYGDNRVHEFTGPDGPSGFGFELTFRLKREVGETAPPTWPAELMQGLARYVFQSEELQAAQQWNGQGILELMRGVRVAGGPWLITDMRRGETIFDIDPHLQQERVDQGIETEGSNLSGVSAKCVWDDLSRPPEDEEDSRSICIGSQPRRLSDKDTEQIRETLRKGLEFNSKAALPPINSQRQSHERPPSRKDSLESESSAAIVPHELVRTRQLESVHLKFNQESGTLLPLCLRGRLLHGRHFTYKSINGDTAITFVSTGVEGAFATEEHPYAAHGPWLQILLTEEFVEQMLGDLQELNTREETKLPKEYSWPEKKLKISVLPDSVFDNPLQ
;
A
#
# COMPACT_ATOMS: atom_id res chain seq x y z
N MET A 1 -19.13 42.22 38.16
CA MET A 1 -19.68 40.87 38.38
C MET A 1 -18.51 39.97 38.65
N ASP A 2 -18.52 39.26 39.77
CA ASP A 2 -17.40 38.44 40.24
C ASP A 2 -17.19 37.26 39.27
N ALA A 3 -16.08 37.26 38.54
CA ALA A 3 -15.63 36.08 37.81
C ALA A 3 -15.25 35.02 38.85
N VAL A 4 -15.89 33.85 38.80
CA VAL A 4 -15.51 32.71 39.66
C VAL A 4 -14.23 32.11 39.05
N THR A 5 -13.09 32.58 39.55
CA THR A 5 -11.77 32.00 39.24
C THR A 5 -11.59 30.72 40.03
N GLU A 6 -11.09 29.68 39.36
CA GLU A 6 -10.66 28.43 39.98
C GLU A 6 -9.14 28.37 40.03
N THR A 7 -8.62 27.59 40.98
CA THR A 7 -7.18 27.40 41.16
C THR A 7 -6.87 25.91 41.12
N VAL A 8 -5.99 25.51 40.21
CA VAL A 8 -5.42 24.17 40.13
C VAL A 8 -4.12 24.15 40.90
N THR A 9 -3.98 23.22 41.84
CA THR A 9 -2.74 23.00 42.60
C THR A 9 -2.38 21.52 42.50
N ILE A 10 -1.22 21.22 41.92
CA ILE A 10 -0.72 19.85 41.71
C ILE A 10 0.70 19.77 42.27
N GLY A 11 0.88 18.96 43.32
CA GLY A 11 2.20 18.73 43.92
C GLY A 11 2.90 20.04 44.32
N THR A 12 4.11 20.24 43.80
CA THR A 12 4.94 21.44 43.99
C THR A 12 4.87 22.44 42.83
N LEU A 13 3.99 22.21 41.84
CA LEU A 13 3.77 23.14 40.75
C LEU A 13 3.23 24.48 41.26
N PRO A 14 3.57 25.60 40.60
CA PRO A 14 2.95 26.88 40.91
C PRO A 14 1.43 26.80 40.71
N PRO A 15 0.62 27.48 41.55
CA PRO A 15 -0.82 27.49 41.39
C PRO A 15 -1.19 28.07 40.03
N LEU A 16 -2.13 27.43 39.34
CA LEU A 16 -2.63 27.85 38.04
C LEU A 16 -4.07 28.33 38.19
N HIS A 17 -4.32 29.58 37.85
CA HIS A 17 -5.65 30.18 37.96
C HIS A 17 -6.35 30.14 36.61
N PHE A 18 -7.64 29.83 36.57
CA PHE A 18 -8.40 29.86 35.32
C PHE A 18 -9.86 30.21 35.55
N LEU A 19 -10.51 30.70 34.51
CA LEU A 19 -11.94 30.96 34.50
C LEU A 19 -12.70 29.65 34.31
N ASN A 20 -13.62 29.33 35.23
CA ASN A 20 -14.54 28.19 35.08
C ASN A 20 -15.58 28.49 33.97
N GLU A 21 -16.00 27.44 33.26
CA GLU A 21 -17.17 27.32 32.39
C GLU A 21 -18.39 28.14 32.86
N THR A 22 -18.71 28.15 34.15
CA THR A 22 -19.86 28.92 34.70
C THR A 22 -19.76 30.44 34.50
N VAL A 23 -18.56 30.98 34.30
CA VAL A 23 -18.34 32.39 33.96
C VAL A 23 -18.80 32.68 32.53
N PHE A 24 -18.68 31.70 31.62
CA PHE A 24 -19.13 31.82 30.23
C PHE A 24 -20.64 31.71 30.12
N GLU A 25 -21.25 30.73 30.78
CA GLU A 25 -22.71 30.60 30.84
C GLU A 25 -23.41 31.89 31.33
N LYS A 26 -22.81 32.57 32.31
CA LYS A 26 -23.37 33.78 32.92
C LYS A 26 -23.07 35.08 32.17
N THR A 27 -22.01 35.12 31.36
CA THR A 27 -21.61 36.32 30.61
C THR A 27 -21.85 36.20 29.10
N ALA A 28 -22.42 35.09 28.62
CA ALA A 28 -22.73 34.82 27.22
C ALA A 28 -23.58 35.93 26.56
N SER A 29 -24.52 36.53 27.29
CA SER A 29 -25.37 37.62 26.78
C SER A 29 -24.66 38.98 26.64
N GLU A 30 -23.47 39.13 27.23
CA GLU A 30 -22.72 40.39 27.27
C GLU A 30 -21.52 40.38 26.29
N ARG A 31 -21.20 39.23 25.70
CA ARG A 31 -20.06 39.02 24.80
C ARG A 31 -20.52 38.83 23.36
N LYS A 32 -19.69 39.24 22.40
CA LYS A 32 -19.94 38.95 20.98
C LYS A 32 -19.60 37.47 20.73
N ASP A 33 -20.59 36.70 20.30
CA ASP A 33 -20.49 35.28 19.95
C ASP A 33 -20.70 35.12 18.43
N GLU A 34 -19.69 35.48 17.63
CA GLU A 34 -19.82 35.44 16.16
C GLU A 34 -19.93 34.01 15.62
N GLU A 35 -19.44 33.01 16.37
CA GLU A 35 -19.41 31.58 16.01
C GLU A 35 -20.62 30.79 16.56
N ASN A 36 -21.53 31.43 17.31
CA ASN A 36 -22.69 30.82 18.00
C ASN A 36 -22.31 29.68 18.99
N ILE A 37 -21.10 29.69 19.54
CA ILE A 37 -20.62 28.65 20.46
C ILE A 37 -21.36 28.79 21.80
N LEU A 38 -21.46 30.01 22.32
CA LEU A 38 -22.07 30.30 23.61
C LEU A 38 -23.59 30.10 23.59
N SER A 39 -24.23 30.43 22.46
CA SER A 39 -25.67 30.21 22.30
C SER A 39 -26.05 28.72 22.24
N ARG A 40 -25.26 27.87 21.56
CA ARG A 40 -25.58 26.45 21.38
C ARG A 40 -25.31 25.57 22.61
N THR A 41 -24.22 25.81 23.34
CA THR A 41 -23.91 25.09 24.59
C THR A 41 -25.05 25.24 25.62
N SER A 42 -25.66 26.44 25.69
CA SER A 42 -26.78 26.73 26.60
C SER A 42 -28.07 25.95 26.28
N GLU A 43 -28.29 25.62 25.00
CA GLU A 43 -29.50 24.92 24.54
C GLU A 43 -29.42 23.39 24.70
N GLN A 44 -28.23 22.80 24.55
CA GLN A 44 -28.08 21.35 24.43
C GLN A 44 -27.54 20.62 25.67
N ARG A 45 -27.01 21.34 26.69
CA ARG A 45 -26.41 20.73 27.91
C ARG A 45 -25.41 19.59 27.62
N SER A 46 -24.77 19.61 26.46
CA SER A 46 -23.85 18.58 25.99
C SER A 46 -22.85 19.24 25.03
N ASP A 47 -21.56 19.15 25.35
CA ASP A 47 -20.46 19.71 24.53
C ASP A 47 -20.06 18.80 23.36
N LEU A 48 -20.78 17.68 23.16
CA LEU A 48 -20.47 16.67 22.15
C LEU A 48 -21.68 16.49 21.22
N ILE A 49 -21.56 17.05 20.02
CA ILE A 49 -22.45 16.77 18.87
C ILE A 49 -21.59 16.15 17.76
N SER A 50 -22.01 15.00 17.22
CA SER A 50 -21.29 14.35 16.13
C SER A 50 -21.31 15.20 14.86
N GLY A 51 -20.13 15.57 14.34
CA GLY A 51 -19.98 16.29 13.07
C GLY A 51 -19.83 17.82 13.15
N VAL A 52 -19.86 18.43 14.35
CA VAL A 52 -19.57 19.85 14.57
C VAL A 52 -18.67 19.96 15.82
N TYR A 53 -17.49 20.56 15.69
CA TYR A 53 -16.58 20.71 16.84
C TYR A 53 -16.97 21.94 17.67
N GLU A 54 -17.48 21.71 18.89
CA GLU A 54 -17.84 22.74 19.89
C GLU A 54 -17.03 22.52 21.19
N GLY A 55 -15.74 22.16 21.09
CA GLY A 55 -14.85 21.94 22.23
C GLY A 55 -13.96 23.15 22.55
N GLY A 56 -13.67 23.37 23.85
CA GLY A 56 -12.64 24.33 24.31
C GLY A 56 -12.97 25.10 25.60
N LEU A 57 -14.24 25.15 26.01
CA LEU A 57 -14.70 25.89 27.20
C LEU A 57 -14.47 25.14 28.52
N LYS A 58 -14.32 23.81 28.45
CA LYS A 58 -14.08 22.94 29.58
C LYS A 58 -12.62 22.49 29.64
N VAL A 59 -12.06 22.47 30.84
CA VAL A 59 -10.78 21.79 31.11
C VAL A 59 -11.05 20.29 31.27
N TRP A 60 -10.50 19.49 30.37
CA TRP A 60 -10.65 18.03 30.39
C TRP A 60 -9.64 17.36 31.33
N GLU A 61 -10.00 16.18 31.84
CA GLU A 61 -9.20 15.37 32.77
C GLU A 61 -7.75 15.17 32.28
N CYS A 62 -7.58 14.91 30.98
CA CYS A 62 -6.26 14.69 30.36
C CYS A 62 -5.30 15.89 30.46
N THR A 63 -5.82 17.10 30.63
CA THR A 63 -4.99 18.28 30.91
C THR A 63 -4.38 18.19 32.31
N TYR A 64 -5.15 17.71 33.30
CA TYR A 64 -4.65 17.47 34.65
C TYR A 64 -3.65 16.30 34.68
N ASP A 65 -3.92 15.22 33.94
CA ASP A 65 -3.00 14.08 33.81
C ASP A 65 -1.63 14.52 33.30
N LEU A 66 -1.58 15.41 32.30
CA LEU A 66 -0.31 15.97 31.80
C LEU A 66 0.38 16.86 32.84
N LEU A 67 -0.36 17.67 33.59
CA LEU A 67 0.22 18.49 34.66
C LEU A 67 0.85 17.60 35.75
N GLU A 68 0.18 16.53 36.16
CA GLU A 68 0.70 15.55 37.12
C GLU A 68 1.93 14.81 36.58
N LEU A 69 1.92 14.43 35.30
CA LEU A 69 3.07 13.79 34.64
C LEU A 69 4.28 14.73 34.60
N ILE A 70 4.08 15.99 34.19
CA ILE A 70 5.13 17.02 34.14
C ILE A 70 5.75 17.25 35.52
N GLU A 71 4.93 17.27 36.58
CA GLU A 71 5.41 17.40 37.95
C GLU A 71 6.23 16.19 38.37
N LYS A 72 5.72 14.99 38.12
CA LYS A 72 6.38 13.72 38.44
C LYS A 72 7.74 13.59 37.75
N ASP A 73 7.81 13.99 36.47
CA ASP A 73 9.02 13.90 35.66
C ASP A 73 10.00 15.05 35.94
N GLY A 74 9.58 16.07 36.70
CA GLY A 74 10.41 17.21 37.05
C GLY A 74 10.80 18.06 35.84
N GLU A 75 9.96 18.08 34.81
CA GLU A 75 10.28 18.72 33.53
C GLU A 75 10.55 20.22 33.67
N THR A 76 11.55 20.70 32.95
CA THR A 76 12.01 22.09 33.00
C THR A 76 11.74 22.80 31.68
N PHE A 77 11.21 24.02 31.77
CA PHE A 77 10.82 24.81 30.61
C PHE A 77 11.80 25.97 30.33
N GLY A 78 12.81 26.16 31.17
CA GLY A 78 13.80 27.22 31.05
C GLY A 78 14.39 27.35 29.65
N GLY A 79 14.14 28.47 28.99
CA GLY A 79 14.71 28.78 27.67
C GLY A 79 14.09 28.03 26.48
N LYS A 80 13.12 27.13 26.69
CA LYS A 80 12.47 26.35 25.64
C LYS A 80 11.38 27.13 24.91
N ALA A 81 11.19 26.85 23.62
CA ALA A 81 10.06 27.30 22.83
C ALA A 81 8.92 26.27 22.89
N ILE A 82 7.74 26.71 23.31
CA ILE A 82 6.61 25.84 23.65
C ILE A 82 5.41 26.16 22.75
N LEU A 83 4.71 25.12 22.31
CA LEU A 83 3.41 25.23 21.65
C LEU A 83 2.35 24.47 22.45
N ASP A 84 1.27 25.13 22.83
CA ASP A 84 0.06 24.52 23.38
C ASP A 84 -0.99 24.43 22.26
N LEU A 85 -1.14 23.23 21.67
CA LEU A 85 -1.91 22.96 20.45
C LEU A 85 -3.27 22.34 20.81
N GLY A 86 -4.36 23.04 20.47
CA GLY A 86 -5.69 22.76 21.00
C GLY A 86 -5.80 23.19 22.47
N CYS A 87 -5.38 24.42 22.76
CA CYS A 87 -5.05 24.84 24.12
C CYS A 87 -6.23 25.00 25.07
N GLY A 88 -7.46 25.25 24.58
CA GLY A 88 -8.61 25.52 25.45
C GLY A 88 -8.32 26.58 26.50
N ALA A 89 -8.35 26.20 27.79
CA ALA A 89 -8.03 27.10 28.90
C ALA A 89 -6.55 27.54 28.99
N GLY A 90 -5.63 26.88 28.28
CA GLY A 90 -4.21 27.24 28.19
C GLY A 90 -3.35 26.84 29.39
N LEU A 91 -3.82 25.94 30.27
CA LEU A 91 -3.13 25.63 31.53
C LEU A 91 -1.71 25.09 31.33
N LEU A 92 -1.47 24.24 30.31
CA LEU A 92 -0.15 23.66 30.02
C LEU A 92 0.84 24.73 29.56
N GLY A 93 0.41 25.60 28.64
CA GLY A 93 1.23 26.74 28.22
C GLY A 93 1.49 27.75 29.35
N ILE A 94 0.50 28.03 30.22
CA ILE A 94 0.66 28.90 31.39
C ILE A 94 1.69 28.32 32.37
N LEU A 95 1.63 27.02 32.64
CA LEU A 95 2.63 26.35 33.48
C LEU A 95 4.02 26.51 32.90
N ALA A 96 4.19 26.27 31.60
CA ALA A 96 5.48 26.41 30.93
C ALA A 96 6.01 27.84 31.00
N LEU A 97 5.12 28.84 30.86
CA LEU A 97 5.44 30.26 31.02
C LEU A 97 5.96 30.58 32.43
N LYS A 98 5.22 30.15 33.47
CA LYS A 98 5.60 30.32 34.89
C LYS A 98 6.91 29.62 35.24
N ARG A 99 7.26 28.54 34.54
CA ARG A 99 8.50 27.78 34.72
C ARG A 99 9.63 28.18 33.75
N GLY A 100 9.54 29.39 33.16
CA GLY A 100 10.67 30.03 32.49
C GLY A 100 10.81 29.74 30.99
N ALA A 101 9.74 29.31 30.32
CA ALA A 101 9.72 29.21 28.85
C ALA A 101 10.20 30.52 28.19
N LYS A 102 10.98 30.38 27.11
CA LYS A 102 11.45 31.52 26.30
C LYS A 102 10.28 32.17 25.56
N GLN A 103 9.42 31.34 24.99
CA GLN A 103 8.20 31.73 24.29
C GLN A 103 7.15 30.63 24.43
N VAL A 104 5.88 31.03 24.47
CA VAL A 104 4.75 30.10 24.50
C VAL A 104 3.74 30.54 23.46
N HIS A 105 3.45 29.66 22.51
CA HIS A 105 2.39 29.89 21.53
C HIS A 105 1.16 29.08 21.93
N PHE A 106 0.00 29.70 21.86
CA PHE A 106 -1.30 29.09 22.14
C PHE A 106 -2.10 29.02 20.85
N GLN A 107 -2.59 27.83 20.52
CA GLN A 107 -3.44 27.64 19.35
C GLN A 107 -4.71 26.88 19.73
N ASP A 108 -5.85 27.38 19.31
CA ASP A 108 -7.13 26.66 19.37
C ASP A 108 -7.85 26.73 18.02
N TYR A 109 -8.82 25.85 17.78
CA TYR A 109 -9.64 25.91 16.59
C TYR A 109 -10.51 27.17 16.59
N ASN A 110 -11.12 27.49 17.74
CA ASN A 110 -12.14 28.54 17.86
C ASN A 110 -11.51 29.87 18.27
N SER A 111 -11.77 30.94 17.51
CA SER A 111 -11.28 32.28 17.85
C SER A 111 -11.85 32.78 19.17
N THR A 112 -13.13 32.45 19.43
CA THR A 112 -13.83 32.79 20.68
C THR A 112 -13.16 32.18 21.90
N VAL A 113 -12.67 30.93 21.83
CA VAL A 113 -11.96 30.26 22.93
C VAL A 113 -10.66 30.99 23.24
N VAL A 114 -9.87 31.31 22.21
CA VAL A 114 -8.60 32.03 22.36
C VAL A 114 -8.83 33.40 23.02
N GLU A 115 -9.72 34.21 22.48
CA GLU A 115 -9.92 35.59 22.92
C GLU A 115 -10.60 35.70 24.29
N GLN A 116 -11.53 34.79 24.58
CA GLN A 116 -12.42 34.94 25.73
C GLN A 116 -12.06 34.02 26.91
N LEU A 117 -11.25 32.98 26.69
CA LEU A 117 -10.82 32.03 27.71
C LEU A 117 -9.29 32.00 27.85
N THR A 118 -8.57 31.65 26.79
CA THR A 118 -7.11 31.45 26.85
C THR A 118 -6.39 32.75 27.24
N VAL A 119 -6.65 33.85 26.53
CA VAL A 119 -5.98 35.13 26.79
C VAL A 119 -6.26 35.64 28.23
N PRO A 120 -7.51 35.70 28.72
CA PRO A 120 -7.78 36.07 30.11
C PRO A 120 -7.09 35.19 31.15
N ASN A 121 -7.01 33.88 30.93
CA ASN A 121 -6.31 32.97 31.86
C ASN A 121 -4.81 33.24 31.89
N VAL A 122 -4.19 33.52 30.73
CA VAL A 122 -2.77 33.90 30.70
C VAL A 122 -2.54 35.20 31.47
N ILE A 123 -3.37 36.23 31.26
CA ILE A 123 -3.28 37.51 31.97
C ILE A 123 -3.43 37.31 33.48
N LEU A 124 -4.42 36.53 33.90
CA LEU A 124 -4.70 36.22 35.32
C LEU A 124 -3.46 35.66 36.03
N ASN A 125 -2.70 34.81 35.34
CA ASN A 125 -1.49 34.18 35.88
C ASN A 125 -0.22 35.03 35.72
N CYS A 126 -0.27 36.16 35.00
CA CYS A 126 0.85 37.10 34.88
C CYS A 126 0.78 38.22 35.93
N GLN A 127 -0.37 38.47 36.55
CA GLN A 127 -0.58 39.60 37.47
C GLN A 127 -0.20 39.33 38.94
N GLU A 128 -0.04 38.07 39.35
CA GLU A 128 0.26 37.74 40.75
C GLU A 128 1.75 37.81 41.11
N ASP A 129 2.65 37.72 40.13
CA ASP A 129 4.10 37.77 40.38
C ASP A 129 4.60 39.20 40.72
N ASP A 130 3.81 40.24 40.45
CA ASP A 130 4.19 41.65 40.70
C ASP A 130 3.93 42.13 42.14
N LYS A 131 3.33 41.31 43.02
CA LYS A 131 2.94 41.72 44.39
C LYS A 131 3.87 41.26 45.51
N VAL A 132 4.99 40.60 45.22
CA VAL A 132 5.85 39.99 46.26
C VAL A 132 7.15 40.77 46.53
N ASP A 133 7.51 41.77 45.72
CA ASP A 133 8.80 42.48 45.84
C ASP A 133 8.75 43.92 46.40
N SER A 134 7.77 44.23 47.26
CA SER A 134 7.82 45.49 48.02
C SER A 134 7.25 45.33 49.42
N ASP A 135 8.03 44.80 50.35
CA ASP A 135 7.98 45.17 51.78
C ASP A 135 9.10 44.44 52.53
N ASP A 136 10.35 44.87 52.30
CA ASP A 136 11.45 44.63 53.24
C ASP A 136 12.50 45.73 53.06
N GLU A 137 12.26 46.93 53.61
CA GLU A 137 13.35 47.78 54.14
C GLU A 137 12.84 48.90 55.07
N GLU A 138 13.55 49.04 56.21
CA GLU A 138 13.62 50.16 57.16
C GLU A 138 12.61 50.28 58.34
N GLY A 139 13.03 49.81 59.52
CA GLY A 139 13.73 50.70 60.48
C GLY A 139 12.94 51.80 61.22
N SER A 140 12.60 51.52 62.49
CA SER A 140 12.69 52.43 63.66
C SER A 140 12.21 53.89 63.55
N GLY A 141 11.06 54.22 64.16
CA GLY A 141 10.75 55.62 64.52
C GLY A 141 9.40 55.86 65.20
N LYS A 142 9.43 56.33 66.46
CA LYS A 142 8.29 56.72 67.29
C LYS A 142 7.40 57.83 66.67
N GLY A 143 6.08 57.79 66.89
CA GLY A 143 5.28 59.03 67.03
C GLY A 143 3.79 59.00 66.65
N LYS A 144 2.92 58.85 67.67
CA LYS A 144 1.61 59.49 67.93
C LYS A 144 0.62 59.83 66.79
N ILE A 145 -0.59 59.24 66.91
CA ILE A 145 -1.94 59.85 67.05
C ILE A 145 -2.20 61.18 66.31
N GLN A 146 -3.20 61.24 65.41
CA GLN A 146 -4.52 61.88 65.69
C GLN A 146 -5.54 61.80 64.53
N GLU A 147 -6.79 61.53 64.91
CA GLU A 147 -8.03 61.68 64.13
C GLU A 147 -8.26 63.11 63.57
N LYS A 148 -8.95 63.23 62.43
CA LYS A 148 -10.35 63.74 62.34
C LYS A 148 -10.81 64.08 60.92
N PHE A 149 -11.96 63.51 60.56
CA PHE A 149 -13.19 64.15 60.07
C PHE A 149 -13.12 65.47 59.28
N GLY A 150 -13.82 65.50 58.14
CA GLY A 150 -14.65 66.66 57.80
C GLY A 150 -14.82 67.00 56.32
N SER A 151 -15.82 66.37 55.69
CA SER A 151 -16.92 66.99 54.92
C SER A 151 -16.65 68.27 54.08
N LYS A 152 -17.02 68.24 52.79
CA LYS A 152 -18.10 69.11 52.25
C LYS A 152 -18.44 68.85 50.78
N ILE A 153 -19.72 68.60 50.59
CA ILE A 153 -20.49 68.65 49.33
C ILE A 153 -20.54 70.10 48.81
N LYS A 154 -20.52 70.28 47.48
CA LYS A 154 -21.24 71.36 46.81
C LYS A 154 -21.78 70.89 45.46
N VAL A 155 -23.10 70.88 45.38
CA VAL A 155 -23.93 70.74 44.18
C VAL A 155 -24.08 72.11 43.52
N LYS A 156 -24.11 72.15 42.19
CA LYS A 156 -24.80 73.18 41.39
C LYS A 156 -25.47 72.49 40.20
N GLU A 157 -26.78 72.70 40.11
CA GLU A 157 -27.66 72.34 38.99
C GLU A 157 -27.83 73.53 38.03
N GLU A 158 -28.18 73.20 36.77
CA GLU A 158 -28.98 73.89 35.73
C GLU A 158 -28.44 73.41 34.36
N GLU A 159 -29.06 72.39 33.75
CA GLU A 159 -30.14 72.42 32.72
C GLU A 159 -29.67 72.86 31.32
N ASP A 160 -29.54 71.90 30.38
CA ASP A 160 -30.43 71.76 29.21
C ASP A 160 -30.04 70.58 28.30
N VAL A 161 -31.05 70.04 27.62
CA VAL A 161 -31.15 68.76 26.91
C VAL A 161 -30.58 68.83 25.48
N GLU A 162 -29.80 67.83 25.03
CA GLU A 162 -29.96 67.20 23.71
C GLU A 162 -29.17 65.87 23.58
N GLU A 163 -29.73 64.95 22.81
CA GLU A 163 -29.40 63.53 22.68
C GLU A 163 -27.97 63.23 22.20
N GLY A 164 -27.36 62.20 22.79
CA GLY A 164 -26.09 61.63 22.31
C GLY A 164 -25.57 60.53 23.23
N SER A 165 -25.76 59.28 22.83
CA SER A 165 -25.23 58.07 23.47
C SER A 165 -23.70 58.14 23.70
N PRO A 166 -23.17 57.84 24.91
CA PRO A 166 -21.73 57.69 25.09
C PRO A 166 -21.32 56.25 24.77
N ALA A 167 -20.45 56.11 23.78
CA ALA A 167 -19.76 54.87 23.46
C ALA A 167 -18.96 54.33 24.67
N PRO A 168 -18.91 53.01 24.91
CA PRO A 168 -18.06 52.45 25.94
C PRO A 168 -16.60 52.58 25.51
N LYS A 169 -15.84 53.37 26.28
CA LYS A 169 -14.40 53.58 26.09
C LYS A 169 -13.66 52.25 26.25
N LYS A 170 -13.16 51.67 25.15
CA LYS A 170 -12.08 50.67 25.19
C LYS A 170 -10.86 51.33 25.83
N ARG A 171 -10.54 50.99 27.08
CA ARG A 171 -9.22 51.26 27.64
C ARG A 171 -8.24 50.33 26.92
N ALA A 172 -7.34 50.92 26.13
CA ALA A 172 -6.16 50.21 25.64
C ALA A 172 -5.32 49.85 26.88
N ILE A 173 -5.09 48.55 27.07
CA ILE A 173 -4.18 48.04 28.11
C ILE A 173 -2.77 48.32 27.61
N ASP A 174 -1.99 49.03 28.42
CA ASP A 174 -0.57 49.27 28.14
C ASP A 174 0.20 47.96 28.36
N LEU A 175 0.67 47.34 27.26
CA LEU A 175 1.36 46.06 27.27
C LEU A 175 2.81 46.16 27.79
N SER A 176 3.29 47.35 28.13
CA SER A 176 4.65 47.57 28.64
C SER A 176 4.84 47.16 30.11
N GLU A 177 3.77 46.86 30.85
CA GLU A 177 3.80 46.50 32.27
C GLU A 177 3.76 44.98 32.55
N GLN A 178 3.75 44.08 31.54
CA GLN A 178 3.67 42.62 31.77
C GLN A 178 4.70 41.80 30.96
N PRO A 179 5.92 41.57 31.51
CA PRO A 179 7.03 40.90 30.80
C PRO A 179 6.74 39.47 30.31
N LEU A 180 5.86 38.74 31.01
CA LEU A 180 5.47 37.39 30.65
C LEU A 180 4.52 37.36 29.44
N LEU A 181 3.60 38.32 29.33
CA LEU A 181 2.70 38.42 28.17
C LEU A 181 3.45 38.69 26.86
N ALA A 182 4.57 39.41 26.91
CA ALA A 182 5.41 39.68 25.74
C ALA A 182 6.02 38.41 25.11
N LYS A 183 6.02 37.29 25.84
CA LYS A 183 6.50 35.97 25.38
C LYS A 183 5.40 35.11 24.74
N CYS A 184 4.15 35.58 24.74
CA CYS A 184 2.99 34.82 24.32
C CYS A 184 2.50 35.24 22.93
N ARG A 185 2.11 34.26 22.11
CA ARG A 185 1.38 34.51 20.85
C ARG A 185 0.17 33.59 20.77
N PHE A 186 -0.91 34.09 20.17
CA PHE A 186 -2.20 33.45 20.14
C PHE A 186 -2.67 33.26 18.70
N PHE A 187 -3.18 32.08 18.38
CA PHE A 187 -3.61 31.70 17.05
C PHE A 187 -4.96 30.97 17.10
N SER A 188 -5.83 31.26 16.15
CA SER A 188 -7.09 30.54 15.96
C SER A 188 -7.19 29.93 14.57
N GLY A 189 -8.04 28.91 14.43
CA GLY A 189 -8.31 28.22 13.16
C GLY A 189 -7.81 26.78 13.12
N ASP A 190 -8.16 26.05 12.06
CA ASP A 190 -7.75 24.65 11.89
C ASP A 190 -6.24 24.51 11.75
N TRP A 191 -5.72 23.32 12.06
CA TRP A 191 -4.28 23.06 12.06
C TRP A 191 -3.61 23.24 10.69
N SER A 192 -4.32 23.04 9.58
CA SER A 192 -3.77 23.28 8.23
C SER A 192 -3.55 24.77 8.01
N THR A 193 -4.54 25.59 8.35
CA THR A 193 -4.45 27.07 8.25
C THR A 193 -3.39 27.62 9.21
N PHE A 194 -3.37 27.13 10.45
CA PHE A 194 -2.34 27.48 11.44
C PHE A 194 -0.92 27.13 10.94
N LEU A 195 -0.72 25.90 10.47
CA LEU A 195 0.58 25.45 9.95
C LEU A 195 1.04 26.30 8.77
N ALA A 196 0.13 26.64 7.86
CA ALA A 196 0.42 27.50 6.71
C ALA A 196 0.75 28.95 7.12
N LEU A 197 0.10 29.48 8.15
CA LEU A 197 0.38 30.81 8.69
C LEU A 197 1.77 30.86 9.34
N VAL A 198 2.05 29.92 10.23
CA VAL A 198 3.29 29.86 11.01
C VAL A 198 4.51 29.60 10.13
N LYS A 199 4.37 28.80 9.06
CA LYS A 199 5.45 28.57 8.07
C LYS A 199 5.83 29.79 7.25
N LYS A 200 5.03 30.86 7.24
CA LYS A 200 5.36 32.12 6.54
C LYS A 200 6.31 33.01 7.35
N GLU A 201 6.53 32.70 8.62
CA GLU A 201 7.48 33.42 9.46
C GLU A 201 8.93 33.08 9.05
N ASP A 202 9.82 34.06 9.16
CA ASP A 202 11.25 33.91 8.92
C ASP A 202 12.03 34.36 10.17
N PRO A 203 12.75 33.44 10.84
CA PRO A 203 12.84 32.01 10.56
C PRO A 203 11.54 31.26 10.89
N GLN A 204 11.30 30.14 10.21
CA GLN A 204 10.18 29.25 10.54
C GLN A 204 10.34 28.75 11.99
N PRO A 205 9.32 28.93 12.85
CA PRO A 205 9.45 28.58 14.24
C PRO A 205 9.47 27.05 14.40
N LYS A 206 10.28 26.62 15.37
CA LYS A 206 10.40 25.24 15.83
C LYS A 206 10.22 25.22 17.34
N TYR A 207 9.52 24.22 17.84
CA TYR A 207 9.22 24.09 19.26
C TYR A 207 9.99 22.92 19.87
N ASP A 208 10.54 23.14 21.06
CA ASP A 208 11.22 22.11 21.85
C ASP A 208 10.20 21.18 22.50
N ILE A 209 9.03 21.72 22.86
CA ILE A 209 7.91 20.94 23.42
C ILE A 209 6.61 21.38 22.76
N ILE A 210 5.80 20.40 22.37
CA ILE A 210 4.41 20.61 21.95
C ILE A 210 3.49 19.87 22.93
N PHE A 211 2.56 20.60 23.54
CA PHE A 211 1.46 20.05 24.32
C PHE A 211 0.24 19.88 23.44
N THR A 212 -0.48 18.79 23.62
CA THR A 212 -1.81 18.62 23.05
C THR A 212 -2.65 17.69 23.90
N SER A 213 -3.87 18.11 24.23
CA SER A 213 -4.78 17.38 25.11
C SER A 213 -6.15 17.28 24.42
N GLU A 214 -6.74 16.09 24.38
CA GLU A 214 -8.06 15.85 23.78
C GLU A 214 -8.18 16.24 22.29
N THR A 215 -7.13 15.99 21.50
CA THR A 215 -7.07 16.36 20.06
C THR A 215 -7.22 15.19 19.09
N ILE A 216 -7.29 13.94 19.58
CA ILE A 216 -7.37 12.73 18.74
C ILE A 216 -8.70 12.00 18.82
N TYR A 217 -9.79 12.71 19.08
CA TYR A 217 -11.14 12.14 19.18
C TYR A 217 -11.74 11.72 17.82
N ASN A 218 -11.22 12.25 16.71
CA ASN A 218 -11.69 11.93 15.36
C ASN A 218 -10.52 11.56 14.44
N THR A 219 -10.56 10.34 13.89
CA THR A 219 -9.51 9.78 13.02
C THR A 219 -9.31 10.57 11.72
N ALA A 220 -10.32 11.29 11.25
CA ALA A 220 -10.22 12.15 10.07
C ALA A 220 -9.18 13.29 10.27
N TYR A 221 -8.90 13.68 11.52
CA TYR A 221 -7.95 14.76 11.83
C TYR A 221 -6.53 14.27 12.11
N TYR A 222 -6.29 12.96 12.21
CA TYR A 222 -4.96 12.41 12.51
C TYR A 222 -3.89 12.87 11.51
N PRO A 223 -4.15 12.89 10.17
CA PRO A 223 -3.15 13.34 9.22
C PRO A 223 -2.71 14.80 9.44
N THR A 224 -3.67 15.71 9.60
CA THR A 224 -3.40 17.13 9.77
C THR A 224 -2.72 17.42 11.11
N LEU A 225 -3.13 16.72 12.20
CA LEU A 225 -2.46 16.82 13.50
C LEU A 225 -1.00 16.38 13.39
N HIS A 226 -0.78 15.16 12.89
CA HIS A 226 0.54 14.57 12.80
C HIS A 226 1.46 15.37 11.89
N GLU A 227 0.97 15.90 10.76
CA GLU A 227 1.78 16.79 9.93
C GLU A 227 2.17 18.06 10.69
N THR A 228 1.25 18.66 11.43
CA THR A 228 1.51 19.86 12.23
C THR A 228 2.57 19.60 13.30
N LEU A 229 2.41 18.51 14.07
CA LEU A 229 3.41 18.05 15.04
C LEU A 229 4.77 17.85 14.38
N HIS A 230 4.84 17.03 13.32
CA HIS A 230 6.08 16.71 12.62
C HIS A 230 6.78 17.94 12.02
N LYS A 231 6.02 18.87 11.43
CA LYS A 231 6.58 20.05 10.76
C LYS A 231 7.02 21.13 11.74
N LEU A 232 6.40 21.25 12.91
CA LEU A 232 6.70 22.31 13.90
C LEU A 232 7.63 21.85 15.03
N LEU A 233 7.79 20.55 15.25
CA LEU A 233 8.71 20.02 16.26
C LEU A 233 10.18 20.27 15.85
N SER A 234 10.99 20.71 16.81
CA SER A 234 12.44 20.81 16.67
C SER A 234 13.10 19.42 16.63
N PRO A 235 14.31 19.29 16.05
CA PRO A 235 15.07 18.05 16.16
C PRO A 235 15.34 17.70 17.63
N GLY A 236 14.86 16.55 18.09
CA GLY A 236 14.96 16.13 19.50
C GLY A 236 13.92 16.75 20.43
N GLY A 237 12.96 17.50 19.90
CA GLY A 237 11.82 17.99 20.67
C GLY A 237 10.86 16.88 21.10
N LEU A 238 10.01 17.18 22.09
CA LEU A 238 9.05 16.24 22.67
C LEU A 238 7.60 16.69 22.42
N VAL A 239 6.72 15.71 22.19
CA VAL A 239 5.27 15.94 22.17
C VAL A 239 4.66 15.25 23.37
N TYR A 240 3.98 16.01 24.22
CA TYR A 240 3.14 15.46 25.27
C TYR A 240 1.70 15.45 24.77
N LEU A 241 1.20 14.24 24.52
CA LEU A 241 -0.17 14.01 24.07
C LEU A 241 -0.91 13.22 25.15
N ALA A 242 -2.03 13.78 25.63
CA ALA A 242 -2.94 13.06 26.51
C ALA A 242 -4.37 13.10 25.97
N THR A 243 -5.06 12.00 26.16
CA THR A 243 -6.37 11.75 25.55
C THR A 243 -7.05 10.60 26.26
N LYS A 244 -8.36 10.45 26.03
CA LYS A 244 -9.03 9.18 26.34
C LYS A 244 -8.42 8.02 25.54
N SER A 245 -8.30 6.87 26.19
CA SER A 245 -7.88 5.62 25.54
C SER A 245 -8.81 5.24 24.39
N HIS A 246 -10.10 5.53 24.51
CA HIS A 246 -11.11 5.28 23.48
C HIS A 246 -12.26 6.30 23.51
N TYR A 247 -12.68 6.79 22.34
CA TYR A 247 -13.86 7.66 22.18
C TYR A 247 -15.02 6.92 21.51
N PHE A 248 -16.08 6.65 22.28
CA PHE A 248 -17.30 6.05 21.76
C PHE A 248 -18.06 7.05 20.85
N GLY A 249 -18.44 6.62 19.64
CA GLY A 249 -19.32 7.37 18.74
C GLY A 249 -18.64 8.35 17.76
N VAL A 250 -17.37 8.68 17.95
CA VAL A 250 -16.57 9.55 17.05
C VAL A 250 -15.31 8.87 16.48
N GLY A 251 -14.96 7.68 16.99
CA GLY A 251 -14.05 6.74 16.35
C GLY A 251 -12.56 6.93 16.63
N GLY A 252 -12.14 7.98 17.33
CA GLY A 252 -10.74 8.20 17.72
C GLY A 252 -10.31 7.50 19.03
N GLY A 253 -9.03 7.63 19.37
CA GLY A 253 -8.44 7.08 20.59
C GLY A 253 -6.93 6.81 20.46
N LEU A 254 -6.27 6.65 21.61
CA LEU A 254 -4.80 6.54 21.72
C LEU A 254 -4.22 5.43 20.84
N HIS A 255 -4.71 4.20 20.97
CA HIS A 255 -4.19 3.05 20.22
C HIS A 255 -4.29 3.23 18.69
N LEU A 256 -5.39 3.84 18.22
CA LEU A 256 -5.58 4.12 16.80
C LEU A 256 -4.62 5.20 16.30
N PHE A 257 -4.31 6.20 17.15
CA PHE A 257 -3.35 7.24 16.79
C PHE A 257 -1.92 6.71 16.80
N GLU A 258 -1.53 5.88 17.78
CA GLU A 258 -0.23 5.18 17.78
C GLU A 258 -0.05 4.36 16.52
N THR A 259 -1.05 3.52 16.20
CA THR A 259 -1.07 2.71 14.97
C THR A 259 -0.92 3.59 13.72
N PHE A 260 -1.63 4.72 13.68
CA PHE A 260 -1.53 5.68 12.58
C PHE A 260 -0.11 6.28 12.44
N VAL A 261 0.55 6.62 13.55
CA VAL A 261 1.91 7.19 13.55
C VAL A 261 2.95 6.15 13.10
N GLU A 262 2.74 4.88 13.44
CA GLU A 262 3.62 3.76 13.09
C GLU A 262 3.50 3.34 11.61
N GLN A 263 2.30 3.41 11.02
CA GLN A 263 1.99 2.88 9.68
C GLN A 263 2.34 3.82 8.51
N ARG A 264 3.63 4.12 8.29
CA ARG A 264 4.07 5.03 7.21
C ARG A 264 3.73 4.53 5.80
N GLY A 265 3.81 3.22 5.55
CA GLY A 265 3.47 2.63 4.25
C GLY A 265 1.97 2.76 3.94
N LEU A 266 1.12 2.55 4.95
CA LEU A 266 -0.32 2.74 4.84
C LEU A 266 -0.70 4.18 4.45
N GLN A 267 -0.02 5.18 5.02
CA GLN A 267 -0.27 6.59 4.70
C GLN A 267 0.07 6.95 3.26
N ALA A 268 1.14 6.38 2.69
CA ALA A 268 1.50 6.61 1.30
C ALA A 268 0.40 6.11 0.36
N ILE A 269 -0.10 4.89 0.59
CA ILE A 269 -1.18 4.30 -0.21
C ILE A 269 -2.48 5.10 -0.05
N TYR A 270 -2.88 5.45 1.18
CA TYR A 270 -4.03 6.32 1.42
C TYR A 270 -3.88 7.71 0.79
N GLY A 271 -2.66 8.26 0.74
CA GLY A 271 -2.36 9.51 0.04
C GLY A 271 -2.73 9.42 -1.44
N GLU A 272 -2.34 8.33 -2.10
CA GLU A 272 -2.66 8.10 -3.51
C GLU A 272 -4.15 7.83 -3.75
N CYS A 273 -4.81 7.09 -2.84
CA CYS A 273 -6.26 6.92 -2.88
C CYS A 273 -7.00 8.27 -2.73
N ARG A 274 -6.57 9.13 -1.80
CA ARG A 274 -7.14 10.48 -1.62
C ARG A 274 -6.92 11.39 -2.83
N ARG A 275 -5.77 11.26 -3.51
CA ARG A 275 -5.50 11.98 -4.76
C ARG A 275 -6.51 11.63 -5.86
N LEU A 276 -6.91 10.36 -5.94
CA LEU A 276 -7.88 9.87 -6.92
C LEU A 276 -9.34 10.09 -6.50
N TYR A 277 -9.64 10.00 -5.20
CA TYR A 277 -10.99 10.06 -4.65
C TYR A 277 -11.11 11.08 -3.50
N PRO A 278 -10.88 12.39 -3.76
CA PRO A 278 -10.87 13.41 -2.71
C PRO A 278 -12.20 13.53 -1.96
N GLU A 279 -13.32 13.28 -2.66
CA GLU A 279 -14.68 13.34 -2.11
C GLU A 279 -15.05 12.11 -1.25
N GLN A 280 -14.24 11.04 -1.26
CA GLN A 280 -14.52 9.78 -0.56
C GLN A 280 -13.49 9.53 0.53
N ALA A 281 -13.42 10.42 1.52
CA ALA A 281 -12.46 10.35 2.62
C ALA A 281 -12.55 9.06 3.45
N ASN A 282 -13.76 8.48 3.55
CA ASN A 282 -14.06 7.26 4.31
C ASN A 282 -14.75 6.22 3.41
N PRO A 283 -14.00 5.50 2.54
CA PRO A 283 -14.57 4.42 1.73
C PRO A 283 -15.05 3.27 2.60
N LEU A 284 -15.93 2.42 2.05
CA LEU A 284 -16.18 1.12 2.69
C LEU A 284 -14.87 0.32 2.68
N GLN A 285 -14.57 -0.32 3.80
CA GLN A 285 -13.33 -1.07 3.96
C GLN A 285 -13.60 -2.40 4.64
N VAL A 286 -12.99 -3.47 4.10
CA VAL A 286 -12.89 -4.76 4.78
C VAL A 286 -11.55 -4.80 5.50
N THR A 287 -11.56 -5.30 6.74
CA THR A 287 -10.36 -5.44 7.57
C THR A 287 -10.23 -6.88 8.06
N ALA A 288 -9.02 -7.43 7.98
CA ALA A 288 -8.71 -8.69 8.65
C ALA A 288 -8.76 -8.47 10.17
N ILE A 289 -9.72 -9.11 10.85
CA ILE A 289 -9.89 -8.97 12.31
C ILE A 289 -8.72 -9.61 13.04
N VAL A 290 -8.36 -10.84 12.65
CA VAL A 290 -7.15 -11.52 13.15
C VAL A 290 -6.03 -11.22 12.18
N LYS A 291 -5.08 -10.39 12.60
CA LYS A 291 -3.96 -9.95 11.76
C LYS A 291 -3.03 -11.09 11.39
N TYR A 292 -2.42 -11.00 10.21
CA TYR A 292 -1.58 -12.06 9.66
C TYR A 292 -0.38 -12.39 10.57
N TRP A 293 0.30 -11.37 11.09
CA TRP A 293 1.43 -11.55 12.04
C TRP A 293 1.00 -12.13 13.40
N LEU A 294 -0.30 -12.19 13.68
CA LEU A 294 -0.87 -12.88 14.86
C LEU A 294 -1.37 -14.29 14.52
N GLY A 295 -1.01 -14.83 13.34
CA GLY A 295 -1.41 -16.16 12.88
C GLY A 295 -2.78 -16.18 12.18
N GLY A 296 -3.34 -15.03 11.82
CA GLY A 296 -4.55 -14.94 11.00
C GLY A 296 -4.34 -15.50 9.60
N PRO A 297 -5.38 -16.03 8.94
CA PRO A 297 -5.25 -16.58 7.61
C PRO A 297 -5.09 -15.49 6.54
N ASP A 298 -5.53 -14.26 6.78
CA ASP A 298 -5.68 -13.25 5.73
C ASP A 298 -4.46 -12.32 5.68
N PRO A 299 -3.65 -12.35 4.59
CA PRO A 299 -2.44 -11.54 4.48
C PRO A 299 -2.72 -10.06 4.18
N LEU A 300 -3.89 -9.72 3.63
CA LEU A 300 -4.27 -8.32 3.39
C LEU A 300 -4.98 -7.77 4.63
N ASP A 301 -4.37 -6.78 5.27
CA ASP A 301 -4.91 -6.15 6.47
C ASP A 301 -6.18 -5.36 6.19
N TYR A 302 -6.19 -4.67 5.04
CA TYR A 302 -7.28 -3.80 4.62
C TYR A 302 -7.55 -3.94 3.12
N ILE A 303 -8.81 -3.78 2.74
CA ILE A 303 -9.24 -3.65 1.35
C ILE A 303 -10.25 -2.51 1.27
N SER A 304 -9.83 -1.38 0.72
CA SER A 304 -10.67 -0.20 0.54
C SER A 304 -11.46 -0.29 -0.77
N MET A 305 -12.72 0.13 -0.74
CA MET A 305 -13.65 0.00 -1.86
C MET A 305 -14.21 1.37 -2.24
N TYR A 306 -13.82 1.87 -3.40
CA TYR A 306 -14.19 3.18 -3.91
C TYR A 306 -15.23 3.09 -5.03
N ARG A 307 -16.12 4.09 -5.09
CA ARG A 307 -16.97 4.31 -6.26
C ARG A 307 -16.21 5.15 -7.29
N SER A 308 -16.05 4.62 -8.49
CA SER A 308 -15.43 5.31 -9.60
C SER A 308 -16.47 5.65 -10.66
N MET A 309 -16.69 6.94 -10.91
CA MET A 309 -17.66 7.41 -11.90
C MET A 309 -17.27 7.08 -13.36
N GLY A 310 -16.04 6.61 -13.57
CA GLY A 310 -15.50 6.36 -14.90
C GLY A 310 -15.28 7.66 -15.68
N CYS A 311 -15.23 7.55 -17.00
CA CYS A 311 -15.10 8.68 -17.92
C CYS A 311 -15.86 8.37 -19.22
N PRO A 312 -17.14 8.76 -19.32
CA PRO A 312 -17.95 8.47 -20.51
C PRO A 312 -17.35 9.01 -21.82
N ALA A 313 -16.61 10.12 -21.76
CA ALA A 313 -15.92 10.71 -22.91
C ALA A 313 -14.79 9.82 -23.47
N GLN A 314 -14.25 8.92 -22.64
CA GLN A 314 -13.24 7.93 -23.02
C GLN A 314 -13.81 6.51 -23.05
N ASP A 315 -15.15 6.40 -23.05
CA ASP A 315 -15.88 5.13 -22.99
C ASP A 315 -15.54 4.24 -21.78
N ILE A 316 -15.20 4.88 -20.65
CA ILE A 316 -14.90 4.21 -19.39
C ILE A 316 -16.16 4.18 -18.53
N GLN A 317 -16.64 2.98 -18.23
CA GLN A 317 -17.87 2.74 -17.46
C GLN A 317 -17.69 3.03 -15.96
N GLU A 318 -18.81 3.29 -15.29
CA GLU A 318 -18.85 3.37 -13.82
C GLU A 318 -18.52 2.01 -13.19
N HIS A 319 -17.72 1.99 -12.15
CA HIS A 319 -17.22 0.76 -11.52
C HIS A 319 -16.86 0.95 -10.05
N TRP A 320 -16.75 -0.17 -9.34
CA TRP A 320 -16.13 -0.26 -8.02
C TRP A 320 -14.64 -0.51 -8.16
N HIS A 321 -13.82 0.23 -7.41
CA HIS A 321 -12.36 0.10 -7.41
C HIS A 321 -11.88 -0.34 -6.03
N TYR A 322 -11.31 -1.54 -5.97
CA TYR A 322 -10.78 -2.16 -4.76
C TYR A 322 -9.27 -1.93 -4.70
N VAL A 323 -8.74 -1.58 -3.53
CA VAL A 323 -7.31 -1.36 -3.28
C VAL A 323 -6.92 -2.14 -2.03
N SER A 324 -5.95 -3.05 -2.14
CA SER A 324 -5.43 -3.80 -1.00
C SER A 324 -4.35 -3.05 -0.22
N PHE A 325 -4.16 -3.48 1.01
CA PHE A 325 -3.08 -3.07 1.89
C PHE A 325 -2.56 -4.32 2.62
N GLY A 326 -1.31 -4.69 2.40
CA GLY A 326 -0.65 -5.77 3.15
C GLY A 326 0.43 -6.52 2.37
N LEU A 327 0.44 -6.42 1.03
CA LEU A 327 1.53 -6.98 0.21
C LEU A 327 2.77 -6.09 0.26
N SER A 328 2.58 -4.79 0.39
CA SER A 328 3.66 -3.85 0.71
C SER A 328 3.97 -3.87 2.20
N ASP A 329 5.16 -3.35 2.55
CA ASP A 329 5.53 -3.15 3.95
C ASP A 329 4.82 -1.92 4.51
N LEU A 330 3.67 -2.15 5.13
CA LEU A 330 2.83 -1.10 5.73
C LEU A 330 3.46 -0.49 6.99
N TYR A 331 4.29 -1.27 7.71
CA TYR A 331 4.68 -1.01 9.09
C TYR A 331 6.15 -0.66 9.25
N GLY A 332 7.05 -1.24 8.45
CA GLY A 332 8.48 -0.92 8.51
C GLY A 332 9.23 -1.55 9.68
N ASP A 333 8.66 -2.53 10.37
CA ASP A 333 9.16 -3.03 11.66
C ASP A 333 9.41 -4.54 11.71
N ASN A 334 9.47 -5.20 10.56
CA ASN A 334 9.70 -6.64 10.43
C ASN A 334 8.56 -7.55 10.94
N ARG A 335 7.36 -7.01 11.24
CA ARG A 335 6.25 -7.85 11.74
C ARG A 335 5.68 -8.82 10.71
N VAL A 336 5.74 -8.46 9.43
CA VAL A 336 5.34 -9.32 8.29
C VAL A 336 6.44 -9.37 7.25
N HIS A 337 6.89 -8.21 6.78
CA HIS A 337 7.92 -8.08 5.74
C HIS A 337 9.25 -7.66 6.35
N GLU A 338 10.35 -8.23 5.89
CA GLU A 338 11.70 -7.76 6.26
C GLU A 338 11.92 -6.33 5.73
N PHE A 339 12.44 -5.45 6.59
CA PHE A 339 12.68 -4.05 6.28
C PHE A 339 13.89 -3.91 5.35
N THR A 340 13.65 -3.48 4.12
CA THR A 340 14.67 -3.32 3.06
C THR A 340 15.16 -1.89 2.89
N GLY A 341 14.64 -0.93 3.66
CA GLY A 341 14.96 0.49 3.51
C GLY A 341 14.16 1.17 2.39
N PRO A 342 14.47 2.44 2.08
CA PRO A 342 13.74 3.23 1.07
C PRO A 342 14.13 2.88 -0.37
N ASP A 343 15.31 2.28 -0.57
CA ASP A 343 15.86 1.96 -1.89
C ASP A 343 15.47 0.54 -2.26
N GLY A 344 14.40 0.39 -3.06
CA GLY A 344 13.91 -0.91 -3.52
C GLY A 344 12.41 -1.11 -3.25
N PRO A 345 11.89 -2.33 -3.42
CA PRO A 345 10.49 -2.64 -3.17
C PRO A 345 10.19 -2.65 -1.66
N SER A 346 9.07 -2.02 -1.29
CA SER A 346 8.45 -2.16 0.03
C SER A 346 7.64 -3.47 0.07
N GLY A 347 8.02 -4.42 0.92
CA GLY A 347 7.44 -5.76 0.94
C GLY A 347 7.59 -6.45 -0.43
N PHE A 348 6.49 -6.93 -1.00
CA PHE A 348 6.46 -7.46 -2.37
C PHE A 348 6.59 -6.38 -3.48
N GLY A 349 6.55 -5.09 -3.12
CA GLY A 349 6.74 -3.97 -4.05
C GLY A 349 5.50 -3.51 -4.81
N PHE A 350 4.33 -4.08 -4.52
CA PHE A 350 3.06 -3.72 -5.13
C PHE A 350 1.88 -3.98 -4.19
N GLU A 351 0.71 -3.45 -4.55
CA GLU A 351 -0.59 -3.81 -3.98
C GLU A 351 -1.53 -4.27 -5.10
N LEU A 352 -2.50 -5.10 -4.76
CA LEU A 352 -3.54 -5.52 -5.68
C LEU A 352 -4.60 -4.42 -5.82
N THR A 353 -5.07 -4.24 -7.05
CA THR A 353 -6.28 -3.45 -7.32
C THR A 353 -7.22 -4.27 -8.19
N PHE A 354 -8.52 -4.02 -8.04
CA PHE A 354 -9.54 -4.66 -8.88
C PHE A 354 -10.59 -3.64 -9.29
N ARG A 355 -11.06 -3.72 -10.53
CA ARG A 355 -12.10 -2.84 -11.08
C ARG A 355 -13.28 -3.68 -11.52
N LEU A 356 -14.36 -3.63 -10.75
CA LEU A 356 -15.59 -4.37 -11.02
C LEU A 356 -16.63 -3.42 -11.58
N LYS A 357 -17.15 -3.69 -12.78
CA LYS A 357 -18.25 -2.91 -13.36
C LYS A 357 -19.40 -2.80 -12.36
N ARG A 358 -19.92 -1.59 -12.16
CA ARG A 358 -21.06 -1.36 -11.27
C ARG A 358 -22.34 -1.75 -11.97
N GLU A 359 -23.19 -2.50 -11.26
CA GLU A 359 -24.48 -2.93 -11.78
C GLU A 359 -25.60 -1.94 -11.46
N VAL A 360 -26.62 -1.94 -12.32
CA VAL A 360 -27.79 -1.07 -12.13
C VAL A 360 -28.49 -1.43 -10.82
N GLY A 361 -28.65 -0.44 -9.95
CA GLY A 361 -29.28 -0.59 -8.63
C GLY A 361 -28.31 -0.84 -7.47
N GLU A 362 -27.01 -1.06 -7.73
CA GLU A 362 -26.03 -1.20 -6.65
C GLU A 362 -25.77 0.13 -5.95
N THR A 363 -26.02 0.17 -4.64
CA THR A 363 -25.79 1.35 -3.80
C THR A 363 -24.47 1.29 -3.02
N ALA A 364 -23.91 0.09 -2.84
CA ALA A 364 -22.65 -0.18 -2.15
C ALA A 364 -21.83 -1.23 -2.93
N PRO A 365 -20.49 -1.23 -2.81
CA PRO A 365 -19.65 -2.21 -3.48
C PRO A 365 -19.89 -3.62 -2.90
N PRO A 366 -20.00 -4.67 -3.74
CA PRO A 366 -20.03 -6.04 -3.25
C PRO A 366 -18.71 -6.43 -2.59
N THR A 367 -18.74 -7.26 -1.55
CA THR A 367 -17.55 -7.60 -0.77
C THR A 367 -16.81 -8.85 -1.25
N TRP A 368 -17.40 -9.67 -2.12
CA TRP A 368 -16.75 -10.89 -2.63
C TRP A 368 -15.39 -10.66 -3.32
N PRO A 369 -15.09 -9.51 -3.97
CA PRO A 369 -13.75 -9.28 -4.52
C PRO A 369 -12.68 -9.20 -3.43
N ALA A 370 -13.02 -8.86 -2.19
CA ALA A 370 -12.10 -8.93 -1.08
C ALA A 370 -11.61 -10.38 -0.87
N GLU A 371 -12.54 -11.34 -0.86
CA GLU A 371 -12.21 -12.77 -0.76
C GLU A 371 -11.38 -13.25 -1.95
N LEU A 372 -11.74 -12.81 -3.17
CA LEU A 372 -10.94 -13.07 -4.36
C LEU A 372 -9.51 -12.53 -4.20
N MET A 373 -9.32 -11.31 -3.69
CA MET A 373 -7.99 -10.72 -3.51
C MET A 373 -7.18 -11.45 -2.42
N GLN A 374 -7.83 -11.91 -1.34
CA GLN A 374 -7.19 -12.80 -0.35
C GLN A 374 -6.84 -14.18 -0.96
N GLY A 375 -7.62 -14.67 -1.92
CA GLY A 375 -7.44 -15.94 -2.62
C GLY A 375 -6.48 -15.91 -3.81
N LEU A 376 -6.40 -14.80 -4.55
CA LEU A 376 -5.46 -14.59 -5.66
C LEU A 376 -4.02 -14.44 -5.17
N ALA A 377 -3.84 -14.04 -3.91
CA ALA A 377 -2.60 -14.25 -3.18
C ALA A 377 -2.21 -15.75 -3.08
N ARG A 378 -3.08 -16.69 -3.48
CA ARG A 378 -2.87 -18.13 -3.38
C ARG A 378 -2.92 -18.93 -4.68
N TYR A 379 -3.71 -18.59 -5.72
CA TYR A 379 -3.63 -19.29 -7.02
C TYR A 379 -4.52 -18.75 -8.17
N VAL A 380 -4.33 -19.31 -9.39
CA VAL A 380 -4.82 -18.89 -10.73
C VAL A 380 -5.93 -19.81 -11.31
N PHE A 381 -6.84 -19.26 -12.14
CA PHE A 381 -7.91 -19.99 -12.87
C PHE A 381 -7.75 -19.95 -14.40
N GLN A 382 -8.25 -21.00 -15.08
CA GLN A 382 -8.14 -21.27 -16.52
C GLN A 382 -9.26 -20.62 -17.35
N SER A 383 -8.90 -19.89 -18.42
CA SER A 383 -9.79 -19.37 -19.48
C SER A 383 -9.05 -19.36 -20.83
N GLU A 384 -9.76 -19.29 -21.96
CA GLU A 384 -9.14 -19.19 -23.31
C GLU A 384 -8.25 -17.94 -23.45
N GLU A 385 -8.63 -16.84 -22.84
CA GLU A 385 -7.82 -15.61 -22.78
C GLU A 385 -6.54 -15.82 -21.96
N LEU A 386 -6.62 -16.61 -20.87
CA LEU A 386 -5.42 -17.02 -20.13
C LEU A 386 -4.54 -17.94 -20.99
N GLN A 387 -5.13 -18.90 -21.72
CA GLN A 387 -4.37 -19.78 -22.61
C GLN A 387 -3.64 -18.96 -23.68
N ALA A 388 -4.31 -17.98 -24.30
CA ALA A 388 -3.69 -17.07 -25.25
C ALA A 388 -2.55 -16.24 -24.62
N ALA A 389 -2.72 -15.79 -23.37
CA ALA A 389 -1.67 -15.07 -22.64
C ALA A 389 -0.46 -15.95 -22.30
N GLN A 390 -0.70 -17.24 -22.03
CA GLN A 390 0.34 -18.24 -21.78
C GLN A 390 1.09 -18.60 -23.08
N GLN A 391 0.37 -18.73 -24.20
CA GLN A 391 0.94 -19.07 -25.50
C GLN A 391 1.68 -17.90 -26.15
N TRP A 392 1.17 -16.68 -26.08
CA TRP A 392 1.84 -15.48 -26.57
C TRP A 392 2.56 -14.75 -25.43
N ASN A 393 1.94 -13.73 -24.86
CA ASN A 393 2.35 -13.06 -23.64
C ASN A 393 1.18 -12.25 -23.03
N GLY A 394 1.27 -11.96 -21.73
CA GLY A 394 0.22 -11.23 -21.02
C GLY A 394 0.02 -9.78 -21.50
N GLN A 395 1.08 -9.08 -21.90
CA GLN A 395 0.97 -7.68 -22.35
C GLN A 395 0.17 -7.54 -23.64
N GLY A 396 0.41 -8.43 -24.60
CA GLY A 396 -0.33 -8.51 -25.84
C GLY A 396 -1.82 -8.70 -25.59
N ILE A 397 -2.20 -9.69 -24.75
CA ILE A 397 -3.61 -9.93 -24.40
C ILE A 397 -4.23 -8.75 -23.65
N LEU A 398 -3.51 -8.11 -22.72
CA LEU A 398 -4.01 -6.90 -22.06
C LEU A 398 -4.31 -5.77 -23.05
N GLU A 399 -3.46 -5.58 -24.07
CA GLU A 399 -3.70 -4.57 -25.11
C GLU A 399 -4.91 -4.92 -25.99
N LEU A 400 -5.11 -6.20 -26.30
CA LEU A 400 -6.33 -6.64 -27.00
C LEU A 400 -7.58 -6.36 -26.17
N MET A 401 -7.57 -6.68 -24.87
CA MET A 401 -8.68 -6.40 -23.96
C MET A 401 -8.97 -4.90 -23.80
N ARG A 402 -7.95 -4.04 -23.92
CA ARG A 402 -8.15 -2.58 -23.94
C ARG A 402 -8.94 -2.10 -25.16
N GLY A 403 -8.75 -2.76 -26.30
CA GLY A 403 -9.49 -2.49 -27.54
C GLY A 403 -10.95 -2.97 -27.50
N VAL A 404 -11.27 -3.97 -26.65
CA VAL A 404 -12.61 -4.56 -26.56
C VAL A 404 -13.34 -4.01 -25.33
N ARG A 405 -14.28 -3.08 -25.58
CA ARG A 405 -15.06 -2.37 -24.54
C ARG A 405 -15.66 -3.28 -23.46
N VAL A 406 -16.29 -4.38 -23.88
CA VAL A 406 -16.99 -5.30 -22.96
C VAL A 406 -16.06 -6.27 -22.22
N ALA A 407 -14.81 -6.41 -22.68
CA ALA A 407 -13.80 -7.24 -22.04
C ALA A 407 -12.97 -6.49 -20.99
N GLY A 408 -12.91 -5.16 -21.12
CA GLY A 408 -12.18 -4.33 -20.18
C GLY A 408 -12.16 -2.85 -20.55
N GLY A 409 -11.99 -2.56 -21.84
CA GLY A 409 -11.79 -1.20 -22.32
C GLY A 409 -10.48 -0.58 -21.78
N PRO A 410 -10.28 0.74 -21.94
CA PRO A 410 -9.00 1.39 -21.62
C PRO A 410 -8.51 1.20 -20.18
N TRP A 411 -9.43 1.01 -19.23
CA TRP A 411 -9.12 0.80 -17.80
C TRP A 411 -9.24 -0.65 -17.35
N LEU A 412 -9.46 -1.60 -18.28
CA LEU A 412 -9.53 -3.03 -18.00
C LEU A 412 -10.54 -3.38 -16.88
N ILE A 413 -11.75 -2.83 -16.98
CA ILE A 413 -12.83 -3.07 -16.02
C ILE A 413 -13.40 -4.47 -16.23
N THR A 414 -13.40 -5.29 -15.19
CA THR A 414 -13.96 -6.64 -15.25
C THR A 414 -15.48 -6.61 -15.12
N ASP A 415 -16.17 -7.23 -16.09
CA ASP A 415 -17.61 -7.50 -16.05
C ASP A 415 -17.84 -8.99 -15.85
N MET A 416 -18.34 -9.37 -14.68
CA MET A 416 -18.60 -10.78 -14.33
C MET A 416 -19.79 -11.38 -15.11
N ARG A 417 -20.58 -10.55 -15.81
CA ARG A 417 -21.69 -11.00 -16.65
C ARG A 417 -21.28 -11.22 -18.10
N ARG A 418 -20.01 -10.95 -18.45
CA ARG A 418 -19.49 -11.23 -19.79
C ARG A 418 -19.58 -12.73 -20.05
N GLY A 419 -20.32 -13.10 -21.10
CA GLY A 419 -20.53 -14.49 -21.52
C GLY A 419 -19.69 -14.94 -22.72
N GLU A 420 -18.95 -14.02 -23.34
CA GLU A 420 -18.18 -14.23 -24.57
C GLU A 420 -16.73 -13.81 -24.34
N THR A 421 -15.76 -14.54 -24.91
CA THR A 421 -14.35 -14.16 -24.89
C THR A 421 -14.07 -13.03 -25.87
N ILE A 422 -12.90 -12.38 -25.78
CA ILE A 422 -12.47 -11.43 -26.82
C ILE A 422 -12.43 -12.06 -28.23
N PHE A 423 -12.21 -13.39 -28.31
CA PHE A 423 -12.13 -14.11 -29.59
C PHE A 423 -13.51 -14.47 -30.15
N ASP A 424 -14.52 -14.68 -29.30
CA ASP A 424 -15.92 -14.83 -29.74
C ASP A 424 -16.46 -13.50 -30.28
N ILE A 425 -16.09 -12.40 -29.62
CA ILE A 425 -16.50 -11.04 -30.00
C ILE A 425 -15.84 -10.61 -31.31
N ASP A 426 -14.52 -10.86 -31.44
CA ASP A 426 -13.77 -10.58 -32.67
C ASP A 426 -12.80 -11.72 -33.00
N PRO A 427 -13.21 -12.66 -33.87
CA PRO A 427 -12.38 -13.78 -34.29
C PRO A 427 -11.04 -13.39 -34.95
N HIS A 428 -10.93 -12.17 -35.51
CA HIS A 428 -9.68 -11.71 -36.13
C HIS A 428 -8.57 -11.51 -35.10
N LEU A 429 -8.90 -11.29 -33.82
CA LEU A 429 -7.90 -11.10 -32.77
C LEU A 429 -7.00 -12.31 -32.59
N GLN A 430 -7.53 -13.53 -32.71
CA GLN A 430 -6.71 -14.74 -32.63
C GLN A 430 -5.73 -14.80 -33.80
N GLN A 431 -6.25 -14.73 -35.02
CA GLN A 431 -5.46 -15.06 -36.21
C GLN A 431 -4.56 -13.90 -36.69
N GLU A 432 -5.02 -12.66 -36.57
CA GLU A 432 -4.28 -11.49 -37.06
C GLU A 432 -3.37 -10.88 -35.99
N ARG A 433 -3.66 -11.08 -34.69
CA ARG A 433 -2.91 -10.41 -33.61
C ARG A 433 -2.14 -11.38 -32.74
N VAL A 434 -2.78 -12.42 -32.21
CA VAL A 434 -2.10 -13.40 -31.34
C VAL A 434 -1.09 -14.20 -32.16
N ASP A 435 -1.49 -14.79 -33.28
CA ASP A 435 -0.60 -15.62 -34.10
C ASP A 435 0.56 -14.80 -34.69
N GLN A 436 0.29 -13.58 -35.17
CA GLN A 436 1.32 -12.65 -35.64
C GLN A 436 2.26 -12.18 -34.51
N GLY A 437 1.71 -11.94 -33.32
CA GLY A 437 2.49 -11.60 -32.13
C GLY A 437 3.44 -12.72 -31.72
N ILE A 438 2.98 -13.97 -31.74
CA ILE A 438 3.83 -15.15 -31.49
C ILE A 438 4.92 -15.27 -32.56
N GLU A 439 4.59 -15.04 -33.82
CA GLU A 439 5.57 -15.10 -34.91
C GLU A 439 6.68 -14.05 -34.75
N THR A 440 6.32 -12.83 -34.34
CA THR A 440 7.25 -11.70 -34.26
C THR A 440 7.98 -11.57 -32.93
N GLU A 441 7.34 -11.91 -31.80
CA GLU A 441 7.88 -11.74 -30.44
C GLU A 441 8.28 -13.07 -29.77
N GLY A 442 7.78 -14.18 -30.32
CA GLY A 442 7.93 -15.51 -29.75
C GLY A 442 6.89 -15.83 -28.68
N SER A 443 6.97 -17.05 -28.18
CA SER A 443 6.07 -17.60 -27.16
C SER A 443 6.73 -17.64 -25.78
N ASN A 444 5.95 -17.30 -24.75
CA ASN A 444 6.31 -17.49 -23.35
C ASN A 444 6.12 -18.94 -22.86
N LEU A 445 5.39 -19.78 -23.59
CA LEU A 445 5.17 -21.16 -23.20
C LEU A 445 6.44 -21.99 -23.42
N SER A 446 7.15 -22.35 -22.35
CA SER A 446 8.38 -23.17 -22.43
C SER A 446 8.11 -24.68 -22.57
N GLY A 447 6.89 -25.11 -22.30
CA GLY A 447 6.48 -26.49 -22.46
C GLY A 447 5.11 -26.79 -21.87
N VAL A 448 4.68 -28.04 -22.02
CA VAL A 448 3.35 -28.51 -21.66
C VAL A 448 3.39 -29.93 -21.12
N SER A 449 2.52 -30.24 -20.17
CA SER A 449 2.21 -31.63 -19.80
C SER A 449 1.11 -32.15 -20.72
N ALA A 450 1.41 -33.19 -21.50
CA ALA A 450 0.46 -33.71 -22.49
C ALA A 450 0.66 -35.20 -22.79
N LYS A 451 -0.26 -35.80 -23.56
CA LYS A 451 -0.14 -37.19 -24.03
C LYS A 451 0.87 -37.27 -25.18
N CYS A 452 2.09 -37.68 -24.86
CA CYS A 452 3.18 -37.84 -25.83
C CYS A 452 4.11 -39.00 -25.45
N VAL A 453 4.77 -39.58 -26.46
CA VAL A 453 5.80 -40.63 -26.33
C VAL A 453 6.76 -40.57 -27.52
N TRP A 454 7.95 -41.13 -27.39
CA TRP A 454 8.92 -41.28 -28.47
C TRP A 454 9.50 -42.69 -28.52
N ASP A 455 9.85 -43.16 -29.72
CA ASP A 455 10.49 -44.45 -29.96
C ASP A 455 11.79 -44.29 -30.76
N ASP A 456 12.75 -45.17 -30.50
CA ASP A 456 14.00 -45.31 -31.28
C ASP A 456 13.74 -46.26 -32.47
N LEU A 457 13.83 -45.73 -33.68
CA LEU A 457 13.59 -46.50 -34.92
C LEU A 457 14.85 -47.21 -35.43
N SER A 458 16.00 -47.07 -34.78
CA SER A 458 17.29 -47.60 -35.26
C SER A 458 17.52 -49.06 -34.88
N ARG A 459 16.67 -49.62 -33.99
CA ARG A 459 16.73 -51.03 -33.56
C ARG A 459 15.77 -51.91 -34.37
N PRO A 460 16.18 -53.13 -34.79
CA PRO A 460 15.27 -54.10 -35.38
C PRO A 460 14.24 -54.59 -34.34
N PRO A 461 13.01 -54.94 -34.78
CA PRO A 461 11.93 -55.38 -33.89
C PRO A 461 12.20 -56.69 -33.12
N GLU A 462 13.28 -57.41 -33.45
CA GLU A 462 13.66 -58.65 -32.75
C GLU A 462 14.39 -58.41 -31.41
N ASP A 463 14.84 -57.18 -31.13
CA ASP A 463 15.39 -56.75 -29.82
C ASP A 463 14.31 -56.12 -28.90
N GLU A 464 13.05 -56.54 -29.07
CA GLU A 464 11.90 -56.01 -28.32
C GLU A 464 11.95 -56.28 -26.81
N GLU A 465 12.78 -57.21 -26.32
CA GLU A 465 13.00 -57.38 -24.87
C GLU A 465 13.72 -56.17 -24.24
N ASP A 466 14.52 -55.43 -25.02
CA ASP A 466 15.32 -54.31 -24.51
C ASP A 466 14.61 -52.95 -24.70
N SER A 467 13.71 -52.85 -25.70
CA SER A 467 12.75 -51.73 -25.82
C SER A 467 11.61 -51.84 -24.81
N ARG A 468 11.21 -53.07 -24.44
CA ARG A 468 10.34 -53.34 -23.27
C ARG A 468 11.10 -53.34 -21.93
N SER A 469 12.43 -53.25 -21.90
CA SER A 469 13.21 -53.16 -20.65
C SER A 469 13.01 -51.83 -19.89
N ILE A 470 12.35 -50.85 -20.50
CA ILE A 470 11.84 -49.65 -19.81
C ILE A 470 10.54 -49.96 -19.03
N CYS A 471 9.82 -51.03 -19.41
CA CYS A 471 8.52 -51.40 -18.88
C CYS A 471 8.39 -52.94 -18.74
N ILE A 472 8.82 -53.48 -17.60
CA ILE A 472 8.39 -54.72 -16.91
C ILE A 472 9.59 -55.57 -16.44
N GLY A 473 9.90 -55.36 -15.15
CA GLY A 473 10.87 -56.13 -14.37
C GLY A 473 11.04 -55.49 -12.98
N SER A 474 9.96 -55.48 -12.18
CA SER A 474 9.85 -54.88 -10.85
C SER A 474 10.31 -53.41 -10.73
N GLN A 475 9.33 -52.50 -10.80
CA GLN A 475 9.38 -51.02 -10.71
C GLN A 475 9.74 -50.27 -12.02
N PRO A 476 8.85 -49.39 -12.53
CA PRO A 476 9.20 -48.49 -13.64
C PRO A 476 10.35 -47.59 -13.21
N ARG A 477 11.40 -47.51 -14.05
CA ARG A 477 12.58 -46.68 -13.78
C ARG A 477 12.20 -45.22 -13.99
N ARG A 478 11.87 -44.54 -12.89
CA ARG A 478 11.46 -43.13 -12.85
C ARG A 478 12.56 -42.20 -13.35
N LEU A 479 12.17 -41.09 -13.99
CA LEU A 479 13.02 -39.90 -14.04
C LEU A 479 13.53 -39.62 -12.63
N SER A 480 14.82 -39.29 -12.47
CA SER A 480 15.31 -38.96 -11.14
C SER A 480 14.52 -37.75 -10.60
N ASP A 481 14.39 -37.63 -9.28
CA ASP A 481 13.75 -36.45 -8.68
C ASP A 481 14.46 -35.17 -9.15
N LYS A 482 15.77 -35.25 -9.42
CA LYS A 482 16.58 -34.16 -9.95
C LYS A 482 16.20 -33.79 -11.39
N ASP A 483 16.02 -34.75 -12.29
CA ASP A 483 15.60 -34.48 -13.68
C ASP A 483 14.16 -33.97 -13.73
N THR A 484 13.29 -34.54 -12.88
CA THR A 484 11.90 -34.10 -12.73
C THR A 484 11.83 -32.67 -12.24
N GLU A 485 12.64 -32.30 -11.23
CA GLU A 485 12.76 -30.93 -10.75
C GLU A 485 13.41 -30.01 -11.78
N GLN A 486 14.43 -30.44 -12.52
CA GLN A 486 15.02 -29.61 -13.58
C GLN A 486 14.03 -29.32 -14.71
N ILE A 487 13.23 -30.32 -15.11
CA ILE A 487 12.14 -30.13 -16.09
C ILE A 487 11.06 -29.20 -15.50
N ARG A 488 10.65 -29.40 -14.24
CA ARG A 488 9.68 -28.52 -13.56
C ARG A 488 10.20 -27.09 -13.43
N GLU A 489 11.45 -26.91 -13.08
CA GLU A 489 12.11 -25.62 -12.91
C GLU A 489 12.28 -24.91 -14.24
N THR A 490 12.58 -25.64 -15.33
CA THR A 490 12.62 -25.09 -16.69
C THR A 490 11.23 -24.66 -17.17
N LEU A 491 10.19 -25.47 -16.88
CA LEU A 491 8.79 -25.12 -17.15
C LEU A 491 8.34 -23.91 -16.32
N ARG A 492 8.75 -23.84 -15.05
CA ARG A 492 8.43 -22.72 -14.13
C ARG A 492 9.15 -21.44 -14.53
N LYS A 493 10.45 -21.49 -14.84
CA LYS A 493 11.24 -20.35 -15.32
C LYS A 493 10.67 -19.76 -16.60
N GLY A 494 10.19 -20.60 -17.53
CA GLY A 494 9.48 -20.14 -18.74
C GLY A 494 8.23 -19.31 -18.45
N LEU A 495 7.49 -19.63 -17.39
CA LEU A 495 6.32 -18.88 -16.92
C LEU A 495 6.71 -17.61 -16.13
N GLU A 496 7.92 -17.55 -15.55
CA GLU A 496 8.44 -16.45 -14.74
C GLU A 496 9.14 -15.34 -15.57
N PHE A 497 9.31 -15.53 -16.89
CA PHE A 497 10.07 -14.63 -17.79
C PHE A 497 9.46 -13.23 -18.02
N ASN A 498 8.43 -12.84 -17.26
CA ASN A 498 7.89 -11.49 -17.27
C ASN A 498 8.06 -10.70 -15.97
N SER A 499 9.10 -11.01 -15.19
CA SER A 499 9.73 -9.99 -14.36
C SER A 499 10.80 -9.26 -15.17
N LYS A 500 10.37 -8.35 -16.05
CA LYS A 500 11.17 -7.12 -16.18
C LYS A 500 11.09 -6.46 -14.81
N ALA A 501 12.05 -6.77 -13.94
CA ALA A 501 12.45 -5.84 -12.92
C ALA A 501 12.66 -4.51 -13.64
N ALA A 502 11.81 -3.54 -13.37
CA ALA A 502 12.24 -2.17 -13.51
C ALA A 502 13.42 -2.05 -12.52
N LEU A 503 14.61 -1.95 -13.11
CA LEU A 503 15.89 -1.50 -12.56
C LEU A 503 16.94 -2.60 -12.24
N PRO A 504 18.22 -2.33 -12.57
CA PRO A 504 19.34 -3.26 -12.37
C PRO A 504 19.87 -3.21 -10.93
N PRO A 505 20.63 -4.22 -10.47
CA PRO A 505 21.41 -4.08 -9.25
C PRO A 505 22.60 -3.13 -9.49
N ILE A 506 22.65 -2.03 -8.72
CA ILE A 506 23.88 -1.24 -8.58
C ILE A 506 24.75 -1.96 -7.55
N ASN A 507 25.71 -2.75 -8.03
CA ASN A 507 26.84 -3.15 -7.20
C ASN A 507 28.07 -2.35 -7.63
N SER A 508 28.65 -1.63 -6.68
CA SER A 508 29.76 -0.73 -6.90
C SER A 508 31.07 -1.52 -6.91
N GLN A 509 31.68 -1.69 -8.10
CA GLN A 509 33.14 -1.77 -8.27
C GLN A 509 33.54 -1.62 -9.76
N ARG A 510 34.74 -1.09 -9.97
CA ARG A 510 35.22 -0.31 -11.13
C ARG A 510 35.70 -1.17 -12.33
N GLN A 511 35.48 -0.62 -13.55
CA GLN A 511 36.18 -0.80 -14.86
C GLN A 511 36.23 -2.25 -15.44
N SER A 512 35.90 -2.56 -16.70
CA SER A 512 36.24 -1.96 -18.01
C SER A 512 35.30 -2.46 -19.14
N HIS A 513 35.31 -1.76 -20.29
CA HIS A 513 34.53 -1.94 -21.54
C HIS A 513 34.11 -3.36 -21.97
N GLU A 514 32.82 -3.56 -22.31
CA GLU A 514 32.32 -4.30 -23.50
C GLU A 514 30.77 -4.22 -23.65
N ARG A 515 30.25 -4.44 -24.87
CA ARG A 515 28.85 -4.29 -25.33
C ARG A 515 27.86 -5.26 -24.63
N PRO A 516 26.54 -4.96 -24.57
CA PRO A 516 25.58 -5.86 -23.91
C PRO A 516 25.27 -7.11 -24.76
N PRO A 517 25.24 -8.33 -24.17
CA PRO A 517 24.82 -9.54 -24.88
C PRO A 517 23.30 -9.74 -24.81
N SER A 518 22.69 -10.23 -25.90
CA SER A 518 21.35 -10.83 -25.83
C SER A 518 21.44 -12.15 -25.05
N ARG A 519 20.59 -12.30 -24.03
CA ARG A 519 20.62 -13.46 -23.13
C ARG A 519 19.97 -14.66 -23.81
N LYS A 520 20.75 -15.72 -24.01
CA LYS A 520 20.31 -17.06 -24.45
C LYS A 520 19.85 -17.89 -23.26
N ASP A 521 18.84 -18.74 -23.47
CA ASP A 521 18.37 -19.73 -22.49
C ASP A 521 19.46 -20.80 -22.27
N SER A 522 19.85 -21.03 -21.02
CA SER A 522 20.86 -22.02 -20.60
C SER A 522 20.22 -23.13 -19.75
N LEU A 523 20.63 -24.38 -19.98
CA LEU A 523 20.14 -25.60 -19.32
C LEU A 523 21.01 -26.09 -18.15
N GLU A 524 22.01 -25.33 -17.68
CA GLU A 524 22.96 -25.79 -16.66
C GLU A 524 22.48 -25.62 -15.20
N SER A 525 22.72 -26.64 -14.36
CA SER A 525 22.57 -26.61 -12.89
C SER A 525 23.95 -26.69 -12.21
N GLU A 526 24.22 -25.78 -11.27
CA GLU A 526 25.42 -25.74 -10.44
C GLU A 526 25.57 -27.01 -9.57
N SER A 527 26.75 -27.63 -9.62
CA SER A 527 27.10 -28.80 -8.80
C SER A 527 27.90 -28.40 -7.56
N SER A 528 27.33 -28.54 -6.37
CA SER A 528 28.07 -28.57 -5.10
C SER A 528 27.25 -29.28 -4.01
N ALA A 529 27.43 -30.61 -3.88
CA ALA A 529 27.52 -31.35 -2.60
C ALA A 529 27.25 -32.86 -2.77
N ALA A 530 28.13 -33.65 -2.15
CA ALA A 530 28.00 -35.04 -1.67
C ALA A 530 27.52 -36.14 -2.64
N ILE A 531 28.48 -37.01 -3.00
CA ILE A 531 28.33 -38.21 -3.83
C ILE A 531 27.63 -39.34 -3.04
N VAL A 532 26.53 -39.86 -3.59
CA VAL A 532 26.02 -41.23 -3.34
C VAL A 532 25.94 -41.92 -4.73
N PRO A 533 26.49 -43.13 -4.91
CA PRO A 533 26.66 -43.72 -6.24
C PRO A 533 25.35 -44.38 -6.72
N HIS A 534 24.51 -43.64 -7.45
CA HIS A 534 23.54 -44.22 -8.38
C HIS A 534 24.22 -44.43 -9.74
N GLU A 535 23.98 -45.58 -10.37
CA GLU A 535 24.52 -45.96 -11.68
C GLU A 535 24.37 -44.82 -12.70
N LEU A 536 25.48 -44.43 -13.34
CA LEU A 536 25.52 -43.37 -14.35
C LEU A 536 24.61 -43.72 -15.53
N VAL A 537 23.42 -43.12 -15.57
CA VAL A 537 22.59 -43.10 -16.78
C VAL A 537 23.42 -42.42 -17.88
N ARG A 538 23.76 -43.18 -18.92
CA ARG A 538 24.55 -42.65 -20.05
C ARG A 538 23.59 -42.03 -21.07
N THR A 539 23.96 -40.85 -21.57
CA THR A 539 23.31 -40.24 -22.73
C THR A 539 23.57 -41.09 -23.97
N ARG A 540 22.50 -41.48 -24.66
CA ARG A 540 22.54 -42.26 -25.90
C ARG A 540 22.31 -41.33 -27.08
N GLN A 541 23.10 -41.49 -28.13
CA GLN A 541 22.84 -40.86 -29.44
C GLN A 541 21.95 -41.78 -30.26
N LEU A 542 20.94 -41.23 -30.90
CA LEU A 542 19.96 -41.99 -31.69
C LEU A 542 20.12 -41.63 -33.17
N GLU A 543 19.99 -42.62 -34.04
CA GLU A 543 20.10 -42.40 -35.49
C GLU A 543 18.74 -42.04 -36.12
N SER A 544 17.64 -42.55 -35.55
CA SER A 544 16.29 -42.33 -36.05
C SER A 544 15.27 -42.32 -34.91
N VAL A 545 14.28 -41.43 -35.00
CA VAL A 545 13.31 -41.20 -33.93
C VAL A 545 11.88 -41.10 -34.47
N HIS A 546 10.94 -41.70 -33.76
CA HIS A 546 9.50 -41.54 -33.97
C HIS A 546 8.87 -40.82 -32.79
N LEU A 547 8.31 -39.63 -32.99
CA LEU A 547 7.54 -38.91 -31.99
C LEU A 547 6.05 -39.17 -32.19
N LYS A 548 5.33 -39.38 -31.10
CA LYS A 548 3.89 -39.63 -31.10
C LYS A 548 3.21 -38.65 -30.15
N PHE A 549 2.21 -37.96 -30.67
CA PHE A 549 1.43 -36.94 -29.96
C PHE A 549 -0.06 -37.28 -30.08
N ASN A 550 -0.85 -36.95 -29.06
CA ASN A 550 -2.29 -36.88 -29.25
C ASN A 550 -2.69 -35.63 -30.03
N GLN A 551 -3.98 -35.48 -30.36
CA GLN A 551 -4.45 -34.33 -31.12
C GLN A 551 -4.12 -32.99 -30.43
N GLU A 552 -4.40 -32.88 -29.12
CA GLU A 552 -4.18 -31.65 -28.34
C GLU A 552 -2.70 -31.24 -28.25
N SER A 553 -1.79 -32.19 -28.05
CA SER A 553 -0.34 -31.87 -28.05
C SER A 553 0.20 -31.62 -29.46
N GLY A 554 -0.36 -32.28 -30.47
CA GLY A 554 0.00 -32.10 -31.87
C GLY A 554 -0.31 -30.70 -32.39
N THR A 555 -1.43 -30.09 -31.98
CA THR A 555 -1.77 -28.70 -32.37
C THR A 555 -0.81 -27.66 -31.80
N LEU A 556 0.00 -28.00 -30.80
CA LEU A 556 1.05 -27.12 -30.25
C LEU A 556 2.39 -27.21 -31.01
N LEU A 557 2.56 -28.15 -31.94
CA LEU A 557 3.80 -28.26 -32.71
C LEU A 557 4.13 -26.97 -33.50
N PRO A 558 3.17 -26.31 -34.18
CA PRO A 558 3.42 -25.01 -34.81
C PRO A 558 3.89 -23.93 -33.83
N LEU A 559 3.33 -23.89 -32.60
CA LEU A 559 3.78 -22.98 -31.54
C LEU A 559 5.21 -23.28 -31.09
N CYS A 560 5.52 -24.56 -30.85
CA CYS A 560 6.85 -25.04 -30.52
C CYS A 560 7.88 -24.61 -31.58
N LEU A 561 7.59 -24.86 -32.86
CA LEU A 561 8.49 -24.57 -33.96
C LEU A 561 8.61 -23.06 -34.22
N ARG A 562 7.49 -22.38 -34.52
CA ARG A 562 7.47 -20.96 -34.91
C ARG A 562 7.70 -20.02 -33.73
N GLY A 563 7.04 -20.27 -32.60
CA GLY A 563 7.08 -19.38 -31.43
C GLY A 563 8.28 -19.58 -30.52
N ARG A 564 9.00 -20.71 -30.61
CA ARG A 564 10.14 -21.00 -29.73
C ARG A 564 11.43 -21.27 -30.50
N LEU A 565 11.46 -22.26 -31.38
CA LEU A 565 12.71 -22.65 -32.05
C LEU A 565 13.25 -21.57 -32.99
N LEU A 566 12.39 -20.94 -33.81
CA LEU A 566 12.79 -19.79 -34.65
C LEU A 566 13.24 -18.57 -33.82
N HIS A 567 12.92 -18.54 -32.53
CA HIS A 567 13.33 -17.50 -31.58
C HIS A 567 14.57 -17.91 -30.76
N GLY A 568 15.25 -18.99 -31.12
CA GLY A 568 16.46 -19.45 -30.42
C GLY A 568 16.17 -20.03 -29.02
N ARG A 569 14.94 -20.51 -28.78
CA ARG A 569 14.50 -21.07 -27.49
C ARG A 569 14.30 -22.59 -27.60
N HIS A 570 13.95 -23.23 -26.48
CA HIS A 570 13.58 -24.65 -26.41
C HIS A 570 12.08 -24.83 -26.13
N PHE A 571 11.53 -26.02 -26.35
CA PHE A 571 10.17 -26.37 -25.94
C PHE A 571 10.08 -27.82 -25.46
N THR A 572 9.45 -28.07 -24.31
CA THR A 572 9.37 -29.42 -23.73
C THR A 572 7.94 -29.94 -23.64
N TYR A 573 7.71 -31.13 -24.21
CA TYR A 573 6.53 -31.95 -23.93
C TYR A 573 6.87 -32.96 -22.84
N LYS A 574 6.11 -32.94 -21.74
CA LYS A 574 6.22 -33.93 -20.66
C LYS A 574 5.01 -34.85 -20.69
N SER A 575 5.25 -36.16 -20.73
CA SER A 575 4.17 -37.14 -20.73
C SER A 575 3.36 -37.08 -19.43
N ILE A 576 2.04 -37.13 -19.52
CA ILE A 576 1.17 -37.26 -18.34
C ILE A 576 1.06 -38.71 -17.83
N ASN A 577 1.33 -39.68 -18.71
CA ASN A 577 1.12 -41.11 -18.44
C ASN A 577 2.42 -41.86 -18.13
N GLY A 578 3.57 -41.17 -18.08
CA GLY A 578 4.86 -41.81 -17.84
C GLY A 578 5.99 -40.81 -17.63
N ASP A 579 7.19 -41.34 -17.52
CA ASP A 579 8.43 -40.60 -17.24
C ASP A 579 9.11 -40.07 -18.52
N THR A 580 8.39 -40.04 -19.64
CA THR A 580 8.92 -39.61 -20.93
C THR A 580 8.86 -38.09 -21.08
N ALA A 581 9.94 -37.49 -21.60
CA ALA A 581 9.99 -36.08 -21.99
C ALA A 581 10.62 -35.94 -23.38
N ILE A 582 10.09 -35.00 -24.17
CA ILE A 582 10.61 -34.64 -25.50
C ILE A 582 10.90 -33.14 -25.48
N THR A 583 12.16 -32.75 -25.60
CA THR A 583 12.58 -31.36 -25.68
C THR A 583 13.09 -31.05 -27.08
N PHE A 584 12.41 -30.14 -27.76
CA PHE A 584 12.91 -29.52 -28.99
C PHE A 584 13.88 -28.41 -28.63
N VAL A 585 15.01 -28.38 -29.33
CA VAL A 585 16.11 -27.46 -29.06
C VAL A 585 16.52 -26.80 -30.38
N SER A 586 16.75 -25.49 -30.35
CA SER A 586 17.34 -24.74 -31.47
C SER A 586 18.86 -24.68 -31.33
N THR A 587 19.57 -24.40 -32.42
CA THR A 587 21.04 -24.28 -32.44
C THR A 587 21.60 -23.24 -31.47
N GLY A 588 20.77 -22.29 -31.01
CA GLY A 588 21.16 -21.22 -30.09
C GLY A 588 21.17 -21.59 -28.60
N VAL A 589 20.60 -22.73 -28.20
CA VAL A 589 20.41 -23.11 -26.79
C VAL A 589 21.67 -23.74 -26.21
N GLU A 590 22.10 -23.27 -25.04
CA GLU A 590 23.29 -23.78 -24.35
C GLU A 590 22.94 -24.90 -23.35
N GLY A 591 23.87 -25.84 -23.14
CA GLY A 591 23.70 -26.96 -22.21
C GLY A 591 22.88 -28.15 -22.74
N ALA A 592 22.49 -28.13 -24.03
CA ALA A 592 21.87 -29.27 -24.68
C ALA A 592 22.88 -30.40 -24.94
N PHE A 593 22.43 -31.64 -24.77
CA PHE A 593 23.22 -32.84 -25.10
C PHE A 593 22.92 -33.40 -26.50
N ALA A 594 21.92 -32.85 -27.19
CA ALA A 594 21.78 -32.96 -28.64
C ALA A 594 22.66 -31.90 -29.34
N THR A 595 23.35 -32.30 -30.41
CA THR A 595 24.32 -31.47 -31.15
C THR A 595 23.97 -31.45 -32.64
N GLU A 596 24.55 -30.56 -33.45
CA GLU A 596 24.30 -30.57 -34.90
C GLU A 596 24.79 -31.88 -35.54
N GLU A 597 25.88 -32.47 -35.05
CA GLU A 597 26.39 -33.77 -35.51
C GLU A 597 25.51 -34.94 -35.06
N HIS A 598 24.91 -34.84 -33.87
CA HIS A 598 24.04 -35.85 -33.28
C HIS A 598 22.73 -35.20 -32.80
N PRO A 599 21.80 -34.93 -33.74
CA PRO A 599 20.61 -34.13 -33.46
C PRO A 599 19.60 -34.83 -32.56
N TYR A 600 19.69 -36.15 -32.43
CA TYR A 600 18.82 -36.94 -31.57
C TYR A 600 19.64 -37.58 -30.45
N ALA A 601 19.35 -37.20 -29.22
CA ALA A 601 20.03 -37.76 -28.06
C ALA A 601 19.05 -37.96 -26.91
N ALA A 602 19.21 -39.02 -26.13
CA ALA A 602 18.33 -39.33 -25.02
C ALA A 602 19.13 -39.65 -23.74
N HIS A 603 18.76 -39.02 -22.63
CA HIS A 603 19.25 -39.34 -21.30
C HIS A 603 18.13 -40.07 -20.53
N GLY A 604 18.21 -41.40 -20.49
CA GLY A 604 17.09 -42.21 -20.00
C GLY A 604 15.84 -42.04 -20.89
N PRO A 605 14.66 -41.73 -20.30
CA PRO A 605 13.41 -41.47 -21.05
C PRO A 605 13.26 -40.02 -21.56
N TRP A 606 14.25 -39.15 -21.27
CA TRP A 606 14.27 -37.76 -21.74
C TRP A 606 15.02 -37.63 -23.06
N LEU A 607 14.28 -37.35 -24.12
CA LEU A 607 14.79 -37.10 -25.48
C LEU A 607 15.01 -35.59 -25.72
N GLN A 608 16.16 -35.24 -26.28
CA GLN A 608 16.42 -33.94 -26.90
C GLN A 608 16.56 -34.08 -28.41
N ILE A 609 15.93 -33.15 -29.13
CA ILE A 609 15.95 -33.09 -30.59
C ILE A 609 16.40 -31.69 -31.01
N LEU A 610 17.57 -31.61 -31.62
CA LEU A 610 18.07 -30.37 -32.21
C LEU A 610 17.56 -30.23 -33.64
N LEU A 611 16.93 -29.09 -33.95
CA LEU A 611 16.47 -28.75 -35.30
C LEU A 611 17.14 -27.46 -35.78
N THR A 612 17.63 -27.46 -37.02
CA THR A 612 18.14 -26.25 -37.67
C THR A 612 16.99 -25.35 -38.14
N GLU A 613 17.22 -24.04 -38.21
CA GLU A 613 16.21 -23.06 -38.64
C GLU A 613 15.59 -23.43 -40.00
N GLU A 614 16.43 -23.79 -40.96
CA GLU A 614 16.01 -24.23 -42.31
C GLU A 614 15.07 -25.45 -42.27
N PHE A 615 15.34 -26.40 -41.37
CA PHE A 615 14.50 -27.59 -41.24
C PHE A 615 13.22 -27.29 -40.46
N VAL A 616 13.25 -26.37 -39.50
CA VAL A 616 12.06 -25.87 -38.80
C VAL A 616 11.09 -25.22 -39.79
N GLU A 617 11.57 -24.40 -40.72
CA GLU A 617 10.74 -23.79 -41.78
C GLU A 617 10.11 -24.86 -42.69
N GLN A 618 10.88 -25.87 -43.09
CA GLN A 618 10.35 -27.01 -43.87
C GLN A 618 9.24 -27.74 -43.10
N MET A 619 9.48 -28.08 -41.83
CA MET A 619 8.50 -28.76 -40.98
C MET A 619 7.22 -27.92 -40.82
N LEU A 620 7.35 -26.60 -40.66
CA LEU A 620 6.19 -25.70 -40.58
C LEU A 620 5.34 -25.71 -41.86
N GLY A 621 5.97 -25.85 -43.04
CA GLY A 621 5.28 -26.03 -44.31
C GLY A 621 4.48 -27.33 -44.38
N ASP A 622 5.08 -28.43 -43.94
CA ASP A 622 4.45 -29.77 -43.98
C ASP A 622 3.34 -29.92 -42.91
N LEU A 623 3.46 -29.22 -41.79
CA LEU A 623 2.52 -29.28 -40.66
C LEU A 623 1.37 -28.26 -40.76
N GLN A 624 1.19 -27.56 -41.89
CA GLN A 624 0.17 -26.52 -42.05
C GLN A 624 -1.25 -27.00 -41.71
N GLU A 625 -1.58 -28.25 -42.00
CA GLU A 625 -2.88 -28.84 -41.71
C GLU A 625 -3.17 -29.04 -40.22
N LEU A 626 -2.18 -28.91 -39.33
CA LEU A 626 -2.40 -28.91 -37.88
C LEU A 626 -2.87 -27.55 -37.36
N ASN A 627 -2.72 -26.48 -38.16
CA ASN A 627 -3.20 -25.14 -37.82
C ASN A 627 -4.70 -24.93 -38.11
N THR A 628 -5.35 -25.83 -38.84
CA THR A 628 -6.77 -25.69 -39.18
C THR A 628 -7.64 -26.21 -38.04
N ARG A 629 -8.60 -25.41 -37.57
CA ARG A 629 -9.57 -25.76 -36.50
C ARG A 629 -10.57 -26.87 -36.87
N GLU A 630 -10.50 -27.43 -38.08
CA GLU A 630 -11.36 -28.54 -38.50
C GLU A 630 -10.89 -29.86 -37.88
N GLU A 631 -11.82 -30.76 -37.53
CA GLU A 631 -11.50 -32.09 -37.01
C GLU A 631 -10.62 -32.86 -37.99
N THR A 632 -9.33 -32.90 -37.70
CA THR A 632 -8.35 -33.68 -38.45
C THR A 632 -8.62 -35.16 -38.28
N LYS A 633 -8.84 -35.90 -39.38
CA LYS A 633 -8.92 -37.37 -39.35
C LYS A 633 -7.59 -37.95 -38.86
N LEU A 634 -7.62 -38.70 -37.77
CA LEU A 634 -6.48 -39.40 -37.18
C LEU A 634 -6.45 -40.87 -37.65
N PRO A 635 -5.26 -41.50 -37.77
CA PRO A 635 -3.92 -40.97 -37.49
C PRO A 635 -3.39 -40.08 -38.63
N LYS A 636 -2.60 -39.05 -38.28
CA LYS A 636 -1.78 -38.28 -39.23
C LYS A 636 -0.32 -38.63 -39.04
N GLU A 637 0.40 -38.86 -40.14
CA GLU A 637 1.82 -39.19 -40.11
C GLU A 637 2.63 -38.26 -40.99
N TYR A 638 3.73 -37.75 -40.46
CA TYR A 638 4.71 -36.91 -41.12
C TYR A 638 6.05 -37.61 -41.04
N SER A 639 6.76 -37.68 -42.17
CA SER A 639 8.03 -38.41 -42.27
C SER A 639 9.03 -37.63 -43.09
N TRP A 640 10.24 -37.48 -42.55
CA TRP A 640 11.38 -36.88 -43.21
C TRP A 640 12.51 -37.91 -43.27
N PRO A 641 12.53 -38.80 -44.29
CA PRO A 641 13.49 -39.91 -44.38
C PRO A 641 14.95 -39.45 -44.39
N GLU A 642 15.24 -38.34 -45.09
CA GLU A 642 16.55 -37.69 -45.16
C GLU A 642 17.06 -37.29 -43.76
N LYS A 643 16.14 -36.94 -42.85
CA LYS A 643 16.43 -36.57 -41.46
C LYS A 643 16.20 -37.72 -40.48
N LYS A 644 15.70 -38.87 -40.94
CA LYS A 644 15.35 -40.03 -40.10
C LYS A 644 14.40 -39.69 -38.93
N LEU A 645 13.48 -38.75 -39.16
CA LEU A 645 12.50 -38.29 -38.18
C LEU A 645 11.08 -38.63 -38.66
N LYS A 646 10.27 -39.19 -37.77
CA LYS A 646 8.84 -39.41 -37.98
C LYS A 646 8.04 -38.75 -36.85
N ILE A 647 6.93 -38.11 -37.19
CA ILE A 647 5.96 -37.57 -36.24
C ILE A 647 4.58 -38.15 -36.56
N SER A 648 3.90 -38.74 -35.59
CA SER A 648 2.51 -39.19 -35.74
C SER A 648 1.60 -38.50 -34.73
N VAL A 649 0.48 -37.95 -35.21
CA VAL A 649 -0.63 -37.48 -34.38
C VAL A 649 -1.69 -38.58 -34.34
N LEU A 650 -1.94 -39.11 -33.15
CA LEU A 650 -2.70 -40.33 -32.91
C LEU A 650 -3.93 -40.08 -32.04
N PRO A 651 -4.95 -40.95 -32.08
CA PRO A 651 -6.08 -40.89 -31.15
C PRO A 651 -5.64 -41.10 -29.70
N ASP A 652 -6.35 -40.49 -28.76
CA ASP A 652 -6.13 -40.60 -27.31
C ASP A 652 -6.06 -42.06 -26.80
N SER A 653 -6.83 -42.96 -27.43
CA SER A 653 -6.87 -44.38 -27.07
C SER A 653 -5.51 -45.10 -27.15
N VAL A 654 -4.57 -44.57 -27.94
CA VAL A 654 -3.20 -45.10 -28.04
C VAL A 654 -2.38 -44.78 -26.79
N PHE A 655 -2.67 -43.67 -26.12
CA PHE A 655 -1.93 -43.20 -24.94
C PHE A 655 -2.55 -43.67 -23.62
N ASP A 656 -3.85 -43.96 -23.63
CA ASP A 656 -4.60 -44.37 -22.44
C ASP A 656 -4.43 -45.86 -22.09
N ASN A 657 -3.82 -46.66 -22.98
CA ASN A 657 -3.60 -48.09 -22.81
C ASN A 657 -2.09 -48.45 -22.89
N PRO A 658 -1.33 -48.39 -21.79
CA PRO A 658 0.12 -48.66 -21.79
C PRO A 658 0.50 -50.15 -21.94
N LEU A 659 -0.44 -51.04 -22.28
CA LEU A 659 -0.27 -52.51 -22.26
C LEU A 659 -0.67 -53.22 -23.58
N GLN A 660 -0.65 -52.54 -24.73
CA GLN A 660 -0.72 -53.20 -26.03
C GLN A 660 0.62 -53.17 -26.76
#